data_AF-A0A3M1PV89-F1
#
_entry.id   AF-A0A3M1PV89-F1
#
_cell.length_a   1.000
_cell.length_b   1.000
_cell.length_c   1.000
_cell.angle_alpha   90.00
_cell.angle_beta   90.00
_cell.angle_gamma   90.00
#
_symmetry.space_group_name_H-M   'P 1'
#
loop_
_entity.id
_entity.type
_entity.pdbx_description
1 polymer ?
#
loop_
_entity_poly.entity_id
_entity_poly.type
_entity_poly.pdbx_seq_one_letter_code
_entity_poly.pdbx_strand_id
1 'polypeptide(L)'
;MSLKERAAQILRHLATRPGHDEVKADFRDLLVEEFGLAHEALRFEQRMPEIRGRIDALVGATVFEAKSDLAREWADVERRMPDYLAAREAELGGPVIGIASDGLFWRVVETRDDRLALVKETRLDPERPEEFLAWLDGALALKPSLPPDPLTVCIELGKDSVTHRLVRNRLEALWKKLKDRREIALKRRLWADLLRLVYGRDVESDELWFQHSYLVVVAKCAALAVMNLMEDDPAELLSGAAFREAGIGGAVESDFFDWLVAAEDGRELVRRVMKHVRRFRLKEVRTDVLKVLYESLIDREERHGLGEYYTPNWLAAKMVRRLVDRPLEQRVLDPACGSGTFLFHAVRRFLEEAEEAALPRELRALEATRHVAGMDIHPVAVIIARVTYLLALGPVLAARQQPISIPVYLADALQLSVEQMFTGRELRITVPAAEPDNGTASARLGNGQQLRFPEVYCRDPELFDKAIAQMRTASESGMSREQFEAALRRITEQHYRADVTEEQEAGIRDLGETYLFFDKLRREGRDTIWAYVARNFSRPLFFSAPPGWANVVIGNPPWVAFRHMKPDLQKRFKELAETEGIYVGGRFATQNDLAALFTVRAAHFYLKPGGRIGFVLPMAALTRGQFEKFRSGNYQSLKIAWEEAWAMDEKVAPLFPVPAAVAIGRRQAQARPIPARVRAASGSLPLRDAPEEVADRCLAWRENAAITPG
;
A
#
# COMPACT_ATOMS: atom_id res chain seq x y z
N MET A 1 36.69 25.58 -3.03
CA MET A 1 35.26 25.73 -3.30
C MET A 1 34.66 24.34 -3.29
N SER A 2 33.66 24.09 -2.45
CA SER A 2 33.00 22.77 -2.43
C SER A 2 32.19 22.58 -3.72
N LEU A 3 31.94 21.32 -4.14
CA LEU A 3 31.11 21.01 -5.32
C LEU A 3 29.74 21.71 -5.23
N LYS A 4 29.12 21.72 -4.04
CA LYS A 4 27.85 22.41 -3.75
C LYS A 4 27.89 23.93 -3.98
N GLU A 5 29.01 24.59 -3.69
CA GLU A 5 29.15 26.04 -3.91
C GLU A 5 29.19 26.39 -5.40
N ARG A 6 29.72 25.48 -6.23
CA ARG A 6 29.87 25.70 -7.67
C ARG A 6 28.56 25.47 -8.41
N ALA A 7 27.83 24.40 -8.08
CA ALA A 7 26.49 24.18 -8.62
C ALA A 7 25.52 25.32 -8.26
N ALA A 8 25.60 25.85 -7.04
CA ALA A 8 24.80 27.01 -6.64
C ALA A 8 25.09 28.26 -7.51
N GLN A 9 26.33 28.46 -7.94
CA GLN A 9 26.69 29.55 -8.86
C GLN A 9 26.12 29.32 -10.26
N ILE A 10 26.24 28.10 -10.79
CA ILE A 10 25.68 27.71 -12.10
C ILE A 10 24.16 27.93 -12.11
N LEU A 11 23.45 27.49 -11.06
CA LEU A 11 22.00 27.67 -10.95
C LEU A 11 21.60 29.15 -10.86
N ARG A 12 22.38 29.99 -10.17
CA ARG A 12 22.14 31.44 -10.15
C ARG A 12 22.33 32.08 -11.51
N HIS A 13 23.32 31.63 -12.28
CA HIS A 13 23.57 32.12 -13.63
C HIS A 13 22.49 31.69 -14.62
N LEU A 14 22.09 30.42 -14.61
CA LEU A 14 20.95 29.93 -15.39
C LEU A 14 19.67 30.74 -15.12
N ALA A 15 19.42 31.11 -13.87
CA ALA A 15 18.24 31.90 -13.49
C ALA A 15 18.22 33.31 -14.09
N THR A 16 19.34 33.85 -14.58
CA THR A 16 19.40 35.17 -15.25
C THR A 16 19.03 35.14 -16.73
N ARG A 17 18.72 33.96 -17.29
CA ARG A 17 18.51 33.74 -18.74
C ARG A 17 19.70 34.20 -19.57
N PRO A 18 20.86 33.54 -19.43
CA PRO A 18 22.12 34.01 -19.97
C PRO A 18 22.23 33.89 -21.51
N GLY A 19 21.20 33.34 -22.17
CA GLY A 19 21.16 33.12 -23.62
C GLY A 19 21.51 31.68 -23.98
N HIS A 20 21.10 31.24 -25.17
CA HIS A 20 21.08 29.81 -25.50
C HIS A 20 22.44 29.10 -25.40
N ASP A 21 23.55 29.76 -25.73
CA ASP A 21 24.91 29.20 -25.65
C ASP A 21 25.38 29.02 -24.21
N GLU A 22 25.11 30.00 -23.36
CA GLU A 22 25.45 29.92 -21.94
C GLU A 22 24.54 28.94 -21.21
N VAL A 23 23.25 28.84 -21.55
CA VAL A 23 22.34 27.80 -21.03
C VAL A 23 22.85 26.41 -21.38
N LYS A 24 23.34 26.19 -22.60
CA LYS A 24 23.98 24.91 -23.00
C LYS A 24 25.22 24.61 -22.15
N ALA A 25 26.11 25.59 -22.01
CA ALA A 25 27.37 25.43 -21.28
C ALA A 25 27.14 25.15 -19.79
N ASP A 26 26.29 25.96 -19.15
CA ASP A 26 25.92 25.81 -17.75
C ASP A 26 25.20 24.50 -17.49
N PHE A 27 24.29 24.09 -18.39
CA PHE A 27 23.62 22.80 -18.26
C PHE A 27 24.62 21.65 -18.33
N ARG A 28 25.58 21.69 -19.27
CA ARG A 28 26.66 20.70 -19.33
C ARG A 28 27.47 20.66 -18.04
N ASP A 29 27.88 21.81 -17.56
CA ASP A 29 28.74 21.91 -16.38
C ASP A 29 27.98 21.42 -15.14
N LEU A 30 26.67 21.70 -15.04
CA LEU A 30 25.78 21.14 -14.02
C LEU A 30 25.71 19.61 -14.08
N LEU A 31 25.60 19.02 -15.28
CA LEU A 31 25.58 17.57 -15.49
C LEU A 31 26.87 16.87 -15.05
N VAL A 32 28.01 17.52 -15.24
CA VAL A 32 29.31 16.97 -14.85
C VAL A 32 29.54 17.14 -13.34
N GLU A 33 29.28 18.33 -12.81
CA GLU A 33 29.62 18.68 -11.42
C GLU A 33 28.66 18.07 -10.39
N GLU A 34 27.35 18.08 -10.66
CA GLU A 34 26.34 17.55 -9.72
C GLU A 34 25.93 16.11 -10.00
N PHE A 35 25.89 15.71 -11.28
CA PHE A 35 25.44 14.37 -11.67
C PHE A 35 26.57 13.39 -11.98
N GLY A 36 27.83 13.86 -11.97
CA GLY A 36 29.02 13.00 -12.13
C GLY A 36 29.08 12.30 -13.49
N LEU A 37 28.44 12.86 -14.52
CA LEU A 37 28.44 12.28 -15.86
C LEU A 37 29.83 12.40 -16.50
N ALA A 38 30.36 11.28 -16.99
CA ALA A 38 31.56 11.29 -17.80
C ALA A 38 31.32 12.15 -19.05
N HIS A 39 32.29 12.99 -19.41
CA HIS A 39 32.22 13.85 -20.61
C HIS A 39 31.88 13.08 -21.89
N GLU A 40 32.25 11.80 -21.95
CA GLU A 40 32.01 10.88 -23.07
C GLU A 40 30.55 10.43 -23.22
N ALA A 41 29.75 10.50 -22.15
CA ALA A 41 28.33 10.14 -22.13
C ALA A 41 27.42 11.28 -22.62
N LEU A 42 27.99 12.48 -22.80
CA LEU A 42 27.29 13.69 -23.21
C LEU A 42 27.59 13.98 -24.68
N ARG A 43 26.56 13.91 -25.56
CA ARG A 43 26.72 14.26 -26.98
C ARG A 43 26.09 15.62 -27.24
N PHE A 44 26.92 16.65 -27.36
CA PHE A 44 26.50 18.01 -27.72
C PHE A 44 26.68 18.26 -29.22
N GLU A 45 25.79 19.07 -29.81
CA GLU A 45 25.83 19.50 -31.23
C GLU A 45 25.80 18.38 -32.28
N GLN A 46 25.03 17.30 -32.06
CA GLN A 46 24.94 16.20 -33.03
C GLN A 46 24.11 16.61 -34.25
N ARG A 47 24.69 16.48 -35.46
CA ARG A 47 23.94 16.53 -36.73
C ARG A 47 23.21 15.21 -36.92
N MET A 48 21.89 15.25 -37.10
CA MET A 48 21.13 14.06 -37.49
C MET A 48 21.15 13.93 -39.02
N PRO A 49 21.59 12.78 -39.60
CA PRO A 49 21.67 12.61 -41.05
C PRO A 49 20.32 12.74 -41.77
N GLU A 50 19.23 12.44 -41.07
CA GLU A 50 17.86 12.35 -41.64
C GLU A 50 17.04 13.65 -41.52
N ILE A 51 17.52 14.65 -40.75
CA ILE A 51 16.80 15.92 -40.50
C ILE A 51 17.76 17.10 -40.75
N ARG A 52 17.32 18.14 -41.47
CA ARG A 52 18.10 19.40 -41.62
C ARG A 52 18.09 20.21 -40.30
N GLY A 53 18.80 19.73 -39.27
CA GLY A 53 18.91 20.40 -37.96
C GLY A 53 20.07 19.91 -37.09
N ARG A 54 20.41 20.68 -36.05
CA ARG A 54 21.33 20.29 -34.96
C ARG A 54 20.53 20.25 -33.64
N ILE A 55 20.76 19.20 -32.86
CA ILE A 55 20.27 19.09 -31.47
C ILE A 55 21.32 19.75 -30.56
N ASP A 56 20.87 20.55 -29.59
CA ASP A 56 21.77 21.28 -28.69
C ASP A 56 22.51 20.32 -27.75
N ALA A 57 21.80 19.39 -27.11
CA ALA A 57 22.43 18.31 -26.35
C ALA A 57 21.59 17.01 -26.32
N LEU A 58 22.29 15.88 -26.24
CA LEU A 58 21.72 14.58 -25.93
C LEU A 58 22.28 14.09 -24.59
N VAL A 59 21.37 13.82 -23.66
CA VAL A 59 21.68 13.38 -22.30
C VAL A 59 20.98 12.04 -22.08
N GLY A 60 21.71 10.95 -22.33
CA GLY A 60 21.13 9.59 -22.33
C GLY A 60 20.01 9.44 -23.35
N ALA A 61 18.78 9.21 -22.86
CA ALA A 61 17.56 9.11 -23.69
C ALA A 61 16.78 10.43 -23.77
N THR A 62 17.35 11.55 -23.35
CA THR A 62 16.69 12.86 -23.35
C THR A 62 17.28 13.76 -24.43
N VAL A 63 16.40 14.39 -25.21
CA VAL A 63 16.75 15.46 -26.15
C VAL A 63 16.66 16.80 -25.43
N PHE A 64 17.70 17.61 -25.48
CA PHE A 64 17.72 18.96 -24.88
C PHE A 64 17.84 20.04 -25.95
N GLU A 65 17.04 21.09 -25.82
CA GLU A 65 17.02 22.27 -26.68
C GLU A 65 17.11 23.55 -25.83
N ALA A 66 18.13 24.37 -26.08
CA ALA A 66 18.35 25.61 -25.37
C ALA A 66 17.82 26.79 -26.18
N LYS A 67 17.10 27.70 -25.53
CA LYS A 67 16.56 28.93 -26.11
C LYS A 67 17.08 30.14 -25.34
N SER A 68 17.02 31.31 -25.98
CA SER A 68 17.34 32.57 -25.30
C SER A 68 16.12 33.14 -24.59
N ASP A 69 14.92 32.93 -25.17
CA ASP A 69 13.63 33.21 -24.54
C ASP A 69 12.64 32.10 -24.90
N LEU A 70 12.38 31.20 -23.95
CA LEU A 70 11.57 30.01 -24.20
C LEU A 70 10.12 30.35 -24.55
N ALA A 71 9.59 31.47 -24.05
CA ALA A 71 8.21 31.87 -24.32
C ALA A 71 8.06 32.39 -25.76
N ARG A 72 9.02 33.16 -26.26
CA ARG A 72 9.02 33.69 -27.64
C ARG A 72 9.36 32.61 -28.67
N GLU A 73 10.24 31.68 -28.30
CA GLU A 73 10.78 30.66 -29.21
C GLU A 73 10.02 29.31 -29.11
N TRP A 74 8.93 29.24 -28.36
CA TRP A 74 8.17 27.99 -28.15
C TRP A 74 7.65 27.37 -29.46
N ALA A 75 7.18 28.19 -30.40
CA ALA A 75 6.70 27.72 -31.70
C ALA A 75 7.83 27.08 -32.55
N ASP A 76 9.09 27.43 -32.28
CA ASP A 76 10.25 26.77 -32.90
C ASP A 76 10.45 25.37 -32.31
N VAL A 77 10.36 25.25 -30.98
CA VAL A 77 10.44 23.96 -30.26
C VAL A 77 9.31 23.03 -30.69
N GLU A 78 8.06 23.51 -30.74
CA GLU A 78 6.90 22.73 -31.18
C GLU A 78 7.05 22.18 -32.61
N ARG A 79 7.77 22.90 -33.47
CA ARG A 79 8.01 22.49 -34.85
C ARG A 79 9.15 21.46 -34.98
N ARG A 80 10.22 21.61 -34.19
CA ARG A 80 11.48 20.84 -34.37
C ARG A 80 11.62 19.65 -33.44
N MET A 81 11.17 19.78 -32.19
CA MET A 81 11.33 18.75 -31.16
C MET A 81 10.68 17.40 -31.55
N PRO A 82 9.48 17.35 -32.18
CA PRO A 82 8.90 16.06 -32.59
C PRO A 82 9.82 15.23 -33.49
N ASP A 83 10.50 15.86 -34.45
CA ASP A 83 11.43 15.18 -35.36
C ASP A 83 12.64 14.63 -34.59
N TYR A 84 13.16 15.39 -33.61
CA TYR A 84 14.28 14.95 -32.76
C TYR A 84 13.91 13.79 -31.85
N LEU A 85 12.70 13.83 -31.27
CA LEU A 85 12.19 12.75 -30.45
C LEU A 85 12.01 11.49 -31.31
N ALA A 86 11.35 11.59 -32.47
CA ALA A 86 11.12 10.44 -33.35
C ALA A 86 12.43 9.76 -33.80
N ALA A 87 13.43 10.56 -34.20
CA ALA A 87 14.72 10.02 -34.60
C ALA A 87 15.46 9.33 -33.44
N ARG A 88 15.36 9.88 -32.22
CA ARG A 88 15.97 9.28 -31.03
C ARG A 88 15.23 8.02 -30.57
N GLU A 89 13.91 8.00 -30.70
CA GLU A 89 13.08 6.83 -30.40
C GLU A 89 13.41 5.65 -31.32
N ALA A 90 13.62 5.94 -32.62
CA ALA A 90 14.06 4.94 -33.59
C ALA A 90 15.45 4.36 -33.27
N GLU A 91 16.39 5.19 -32.78
CA GLU A 91 17.73 4.73 -32.38
C GLU A 91 17.70 3.86 -31.12
N LEU A 92 16.89 4.23 -30.11
CA LEU A 92 16.87 3.57 -28.81
C LEU A 92 15.84 2.44 -28.69
N GLY A 93 14.94 2.31 -29.67
CA GLY A 93 13.86 1.32 -29.65
C GLY A 93 12.84 1.55 -28.54
N GLY A 94 12.63 2.81 -28.13
CA GLY A 94 11.67 3.13 -27.09
C GLY A 94 11.42 4.63 -26.92
N PRO A 95 10.29 5.02 -26.31
CA PRO A 95 9.91 6.43 -26.18
C PRO A 95 10.91 7.32 -25.43
N VAL A 96 11.08 8.53 -25.94
CA VAL A 96 12.08 9.54 -25.53
C VAL A 96 11.35 10.79 -25.03
N ILE A 97 11.99 11.54 -24.13
CA ILE A 97 11.49 12.84 -23.69
C ILE A 97 12.37 13.97 -24.22
N GLY A 98 11.78 15.15 -24.38
CA GLY A 98 12.47 16.39 -24.70
C GLY A 98 12.49 17.31 -23.50
N ILE A 99 13.54 18.13 -23.38
CA ILE A 99 13.63 19.25 -22.46
C ILE A 99 13.97 20.50 -23.25
N ALA A 100 13.17 21.55 -23.09
CA ALA A 100 13.45 22.88 -23.62
C ALA A 100 13.63 23.88 -22.49
N SER A 101 14.67 24.73 -22.55
CA SER A 101 14.93 25.70 -21.49
C SER A 101 15.57 27.01 -21.95
N ASP A 102 15.25 28.10 -21.27
CA ASP A 102 15.97 29.38 -21.32
C ASP A 102 16.85 29.65 -20.08
N GLY A 103 17.13 28.60 -19.29
CA GLY A 103 17.85 28.67 -18.02
C GLY A 103 16.93 28.95 -16.82
N LEU A 104 15.94 29.82 -16.97
CA LEU A 104 14.98 30.13 -15.89
C LEU A 104 13.77 29.20 -15.92
N PHE A 105 13.19 28.96 -17.10
CA PHE A 105 12.07 28.06 -17.30
C PHE A 105 12.54 26.79 -17.99
N TRP A 106 12.03 25.66 -17.53
CA TRP A 106 12.37 24.33 -18.03
C TRP A 106 11.09 23.58 -18.34
N ARG A 107 10.95 23.09 -19.58
CA ARG A 107 9.76 22.39 -20.07
C ARG A 107 10.14 20.99 -20.51
N VAL A 108 9.56 19.98 -19.86
CA VAL A 108 9.62 18.58 -20.29
C VAL A 108 8.48 18.34 -21.26
N VAL A 109 8.77 17.72 -22.39
CA VAL A 109 7.83 17.43 -23.47
C VAL A 109 7.92 15.99 -23.93
N GLU A 110 6.82 15.47 -24.47
CA GLU A 110 6.75 14.17 -25.14
C GLU A 110 5.97 14.30 -26.45
N THR A 111 6.14 13.33 -27.35
CA THR A 111 5.27 13.21 -28.53
C THR A 111 4.00 12.44 -28.14
N ARG A 112 2.83 13.04 -28.38
CA ARG A 112 1.51 12.45 -28.15
C ARG A 112 0.63 12.69 -29.37
N ASP A 113 0.07 11.61 -29.92
CA ASP A 113 -0.79 11.68 -31.12
C ASP A 113 -0.13 12.49 -32.26
N ASP A 114 1.15 12.22 -32.51
CA ASP A 114 2.02 12.91 -33.49
C ASP A 114 2.19 14.43 -33.28
N ARG A 115 1.94 14.92 -32.06
CA ARG A 115 2.14 16.33 -31.67
C ARG A 115 2.99 16.47 -30.43
N LEU A 116 3.70 17.59 -30.30
CA LEU A 116 4.42 17.91 -29.08
C LEU A 116 3.43 18.24 -27.96
N ALA A 117 3.55 17.56 -26.83
CA ALA A 117 2.75 17.80 -25.64
C ALA A 117 3.65 18.20 -24.46
N LEU A 118 3.26 19.25 -23.74
CA LEU A 118 3.91 19.67 -22.51
C LEU A 118 3.55 18.69 -21.37
N VAL A 119 4.58 18.09 -20.77
CA VAL A 119 4.44 17.16 -19.63
C VAL A 119 4.50 17.93 -18.32
N LYS A 120 5.52 18.79 -18.16
CA LYS A 120 5.73 19.60 -16.96
C LYS A 120 6.56 20.84 -17.28
N GLU A 121 6.18 21.97 -16.70
CA GLU A 121 7.01 23.16 -16.64
C GLU A 121 7.54 23.35 -15.21
N THR A 122 8.77 23.80 -15.05
CA THR A 122 9.37 24.15 -13.77
C THR A 122 10.17 25.43 -13.93
N ARG A 123 10.07 26.31 -12.93
CA ARG A 123 10.87 27.53 -12.84
C ARG A 123 12.00 27.28 -11.85
N LEU A 124 13.23 27.57 -12.26
CA LEU A 124 14.40 27.51 -11.41
C LEU A 124 14.30 28.57 -10.30
N ASP A 125 14.34 28.11 -9.05
CA ASP A 125 14.46 28.94 -7.86
C ASP A 125 15.88 28.77 -7.26
N PRO A 126 16.78 29.74 -7.46
CA PRO A 126 18.16 29.65 -6.98
C PRO A 126 18.28 29.69 -5.45
N GLU A 127 17.22 30.06 -4.73
CA GLU A 127 17.17 29.97 -3.26
C GLU A 127 16.84 28.55 -2.78
N ARG A 128 16.33 27.68 -3.66
CA ARG A 128 16.00 26.28 -3.39
C ARG A 128 16.65 25.32 -4.41
N PRO A 129 18.00 25.30 -4.48
CA PRO A 129 18.72 24.53 -5.50
C PRO A 129 18.50 23.02 -5.39
N GLU A 130 18.37 22.49 -4.17
CA GLU A 130 18.17 21.06 -3.91
C GLU A 130 16.84 20.55 -4.52
N GLU A 131 15.77 21.35 -4.49
CA GLU A 131 14.48 21.01 -5.11
C GLU A 131 14.58 20.93 -6.64
N PHE A 132 15.26 21.91 -7.25
CA PHE A 132 15.45 21.94 -8.70
C PHE A 132 16.36 20.82 -9.19
N LEU A 133 17.49 20.57 -8.50
CA LEU A 133 18.42 19.49 -8.86
C LEU A 133 17.75 18.12 -8.79
N ALA A 134 16.91 17.89 -7.78
CA ALA A 134 16.15 16.66 -7.66
C ALA A 134 15.07 16.54 -8.76
N TRP A 135 14.41 17.65 -9.12
CA TRP A 135 13.49 17.67 -10.28
C TRP A 135 14.20 17.33 -11.59
N LEU A 136 15.37 17.93 -11.83
CA LEU A 136 16.17 17.75 -13.04
C LEU A 136 16.71 16.31 -13.14
N ASP A 137 17.11 15.71 -12.02
CA ASP A 137 17.47 14.28 -11.93
C ASP A 137 16.31 13.39 -12.35
N GLY A 138 15.11 13.63 -11.80
CA GLY A 138 13.93 12.83 -12.13
C GLY A 138 13.47 13.01 -13.57
N ALA A 139 13.68 14.20 -14.14
CA ALA A 139 13.43 14.47 -15.56
C ALA A 139 14.43 13.71 -16.44
N LEU A 140 15.72 13.80 -16.17
CA LEU A 140 16.77 13.23 -17.03
C LEU A 140 17.08 11.75 -16.74
N ALA A 141 16.63 11.23 -15.59
CA ALA A 141 16.88 9.91 -15.04
C ALA A 141 18.39 9.54 -14.95
N LEU A 142 19.24 10.49 -14.56
CA LEU A 142 20.70 10.39 -14.74
C LEU A 142 21.40 9.56 -13.69
N LYS A 143 20.95 9.62 -12.43
CA LYS A 143 21.62 8.84 -11.38
C LYS A 143 21.32 7.35 -11.55
N PRO A 144 22.35 6.48 -11.64
CA PRO A 144 22.15 5.03 -11.70
C PRO A 144 21.69 4.46 -10.35
N SER A 145 21.87 5.20 -9.24
CA SER A 145 21.54 4.77 -7.90
C SER A 145 20.95 5.90 -7.06
N LEU A 146 19.78 5.66 -6.49
CA LEU A 146 18.99 6.60 -5.69
C LEU A 146 18.91 6.14 -4.22
N PRO A 147 19.06 7.06 -3.25
CA PRO A 147 18.74 6.75 -1.87
C PRO A 147 17.22 6.47 -1.72
N PRO A 148 16.82 5.53 -0.85
CA PRO A 148 15.42 5.19 -0.66
C PRO A 148 14.79 6.01 0.46
N ASP A 149 15.09 7.30 0.57
CA ASP A 149 14.48 8.17 1.57
C ASP A 149 13.12 8.71 1.09
N PRO A 150 12.20 9.06 2.01
CA PRO A 150 10.89 9.60 1.68
C PRO A 150 10.85 10.74 0.67
N LEU A 151 11.80 11.70 0.78
CA LEU A 151 11.81 12.90 -0.06
C LEU A 151 12.19 12.52 -1.50
N THR A 152 13.24 11.73 -1.66
CA THR A 152 13.67 11.24 -2.98
C THR A 152 12.57 10.43 -3.66
N VAL A 153 11.88 9.54 -2.92
CA VAL A 153 10.76 8.76 -3.46
C VAL A 153 9.63 9.67 -3.95
N CYS A 154 9.25 10.70 -3.20
CA CYS A 154 8.22 11.64 -3.64
C CYS A 154 8.62 12.46 -4.86
N ILE A 155 9.88 12.86 -4.98
CA ILE A 155 10.35 13.67 -6.11
C ILE A 155 10.37 12.85 -7.40
N GLU A 156 10.84 11.60 -7.32
CA GLU A 156 11.01 10.73 -8.49
C GLU A 156 9.72 10.00 -8.90
N LEU A 157 8.86 9.64 -7.93
CA LEU A 157 7.68 8.79 -8.15
C LEU A 157 6.35 9.45 -7.74
N GLY A 158 6.37 10.55 -6.98
CA GLY A 158 5.15 11.19 -6.46
C GLY A 158 4.29 11.88 -7.53
N LYS A 159 3.15 12.45 -7.12
CA LYS A 159 2.14 13.05 -8.03
C LYS A 159 2.70 14.12 -8.96
N ASP A 160 3.65 14.90 -8.44
CA ASP A 160 4.31 15.98 -9.17
C ASP A 160 5.55 15.53 -9.95
N SER A 161 5.99 14.28 -9.83
CA SER A 161 7.13 13.76 -10.58
C SER A 161 6.87 13.75 -12.08
N VAL A 162 7.95 13.86 -12.87
CA VAL A 162 7.87 13.73 -14.33
C VAL A 162 7.39 12.33 -14.71
N THR A 163 7.93 11.31 -14.05
CA THR A 163 7.57 9.90 -14.24
C THR A 163 6.08 9.66 -14.03
N HIS A 164 5.48 10.12 -12.93
CA HIS A 164 4.06 9.95 -12.68
C HIS A 164 3.20 10.60 -13.77
N ARG A 165 3.53 11.82 -14.20
CA ARG A 165 2.75 12.52 -15.25
C ARG A 165 2.78 11.78 -16.58
N LEU A 166 3.95 11.29 -16.99
CA LEU A 166 4.11 10.47 -18.19
C LEU A 166 3.30 9.17 -18.11
N VAL A 167 3.40 8.47 -16.96
CA VAL A 167 2.68 7.21 -16.75
C VAL A 167 1.17 7.44 -16.74
N ARG A 168 0.69 8.48 -16.07
CA ARG A 168 -0.75 8.84 -16.00
C ARG A 168 -1.34 9.10 -17.39
N ASN A 169 -0.65 9.84 -18.26
CA ASN A 169 -1.07 10.04 -19.65
C ASN A 169 -1.26 8.71 -20.40
N ARG A 170 -0.33 7.78 -20.23
CA ARG A 170 -0.35 6.48 -20.91
C ARG A 170 -1.39 5.53 -20.33
N LEU A 171 -1.61 5.56 -19.01
CA LEU A 171 -2.70 4.82 -18.36
C LEU A 171 -4.06 5.24 -18.92
N GLU A 172 -4.28 6.54 -19.11
CA GLU A 172 -5.52 7.05 -19.69
C GLU A 172 -5.72 6.53 -21.13
N ALA A 173 -4.66 6.53 -21.95
CA ALA A 173 -4.70 6.02 -23.31
C ALA A 173 -4.97 4.50 -23.36
N LEU A 174 -4.32 3.73 -22.49
CA LEU A 174 -4.55 2.29 -22.32
C LEU A 174 -5.99 2.01 -21.90
N TRP A 175 -6.50 2.78 -20.93
CA TRP A 175 -7.85 2.61 -20.41
C TRP A 175 -8.92 2.78 -21.49
N LYS A 176 -8.78 3.78 -22.37
CA LYS A 176 -9.68 3.99 -23.51
C LYS A 176 -9.78 2.76 -24.42
N LYS A 177 -8.70 1.98 -24.56
CA LYS A 177 -8.64 0.76 -25.39
C LYS A 177 -9.16 -0.48 -24.68
N LEU A 178 -9.00 -0.55 -23.36
CA LEU A 178 -9.12 -1.80 -22.59
C LEU A 178 -10.36 -1.90 -21.70
N LYS A 179 -10.97 -0.77 -21.32
CA LYS A 179 -12.07 -0.71 -20.33
C LYS A 179 -13.27 -1.60 -20.65
N ASP A 180 -13.57 -1.82 -21.93
CA ASP A 180 -14.76 -2.56 -22.37
C ASP A 180 -14.51 -4.08 -22.46
N ARG A 181 -13.27 -4.54 -22.23
CA ARG A 181 -12.98 -5.98 -22.12
C ARG A 181 -13.61 -6.53 -20.85
N ARG A 182 -14.38 -7.63 -20.97
CA ARG A 182 -15.16 -8.22 -19.86
C ARG A 182 -14.35 -8.44 -18.57
N GLU A 183 -13.15 -9.00 -18.69
CA GLU A 183 -12.28 -9.26 -17.55
C GLU A 183 -11.84 -7.97 -16.83
N ILE A 184 -11.49 -6.94 -17.60
CA ILE A 184 -11.00 -5.65 -17.09
C ILE A 184 -12.14 -4.86 -16.45
N ALA A 185 -13.31 -4.88 -17.08
CA ALA A 185 -14.54 -4.31 -16.51
C ALA A 185 -14.91 -4.99 -15.18
N LEU A 186 -14.75 -6.31 -15.07
CA LEU A 186 -14.97 -7.05 -13.82
C LEU A 186 -13.96 -6.63 -12.74
N LYS A 187 -12.66 -6.56 -13.06
CA LYS A 187 -11.61 -6.10 -12.13
C LYS A 187 -11.90 -4.68 -11.63
N ARG A 188 -12.27 -3.77 -12.53
CA ARG A 188 -12.69 -2.40 -12.22
C ARG A 188 -13.89 -2.35 -11.27
N ARG A 189 -14.94 -3.14 -11.57
CA ARG A 189 -16.15 -3.21 -10.74
C ARG A 189 -15.87 -3.75 -9.35
N LEU A 190 -15.09 -4.83 -9.24
CA LEU A 190 -14.75 -5.43 -7.94
C LEU A 190 -13.88 -4.53 -7.09
N TRP A 191 -12.91 -3.86 -7.71
CA TRP A 191 -12.16 -2.80 -7.05
C TRP A 191 -13.08 -1.70 -6.52
N ALA A 192 -14.03 -1.23 -7.32
CA ALA A 192 -14.96 -0.18 -6.93
C ALA A 192 -15.90 -0.63 -5.80
N ASP A 193 -16.38 -1.88 -5.84
CA ASP A 193 -17.24 -2.45 -4.79
C ASP A 193 -16.49 -2.62 -3.47
N LEU A 194 -15.24 -3.10 -3.50
CA LEU A 194 -14.38 -3.17 -2.31
C LEU A 194 -14.11 -1.78 -1.76
N LEU A 195 -13.75 -0.83 -2.61
CA LEU A 195 -13.57 0.55 -2.20
C LEU A 195 -14.85 1.18 -1.68
N ARG A 196 -16.03 0.83 -2.21
CA ARG A 196 -17.31 1.30 -1.66
C ARG A 196 -17.52 0.82 -0.23
N LEU A 197 -17.12 -0.42 0.10
CA LEU A 197 -17.16 -0.91 1.48
C LEU A 197 -16.23 -0.09 2.39
N VAL A 198 -15.09 0.34 1.86
CA VAL A 198 -14.04 1.09 2.58
C VAL A 198 -14.44 2.57 2.72
N TYR A 199 -14.69 3.29 1.61
CA TYR A 199 -15.07 4.71 1.54
C TYR A 199 -16.49 5.01 1.98
N GLY A 200 -17.32 3.98 2.13
CA GLY A 200 -18.76 4.13 2.21
C GLY A 200 -19.36 4.58 0.88
N ARG A 201 -18.81 5.57 0.16
CA ARG A 201 -19.35 6.13 -1.10
C ARG A 201 -19.01 5.31 -2.34
N ASP A 202 -19.84 5.44 -3.38
CA ASP A 202 -19.53 4.87 -4.69
C ASP A 202 -18.25 5.52 -5.24
N VAL A 203 -17.37 4.68 -5.79
CA VAL A 203 -16.10 5.11 -6.35
C VAL A 203 -16.13 4.87 -7.86
N GLU A 204 -16.34 5.94 -8.61
CA GLU A 204 -16.40 5.91 -10.08
C GLU A 204 -15.24 6.67 -10.72
N SER A 205 -14.33 7.25 -9.93
CA SER A 205 -13.21 8.06 -10.42
C SER A 205 -12.22 7.20 -11.22
N ASP A 206 -12.08 7.50 -12.51
CA ASP A 206 -11.01 6.94 -13.36
C ASP A 206 -9.63 7.44 -12.91
N GLU A 207 -9.53 8.66 -12.38
CA GLU A 207 -8.27 9.17 -11.87
C GLU A 207 -7.75 8.34 -10.68
N LEU A 208 -8.64 7.98 -9.73
CA LEU A 208 -8.26 7.12 -8.61
C LEU A 208 -7.88 5.69 -9.08
N TRP A 209 -8.47 5.22 -10.19
CA TRP A 209 -8.04 3.96 -10.83
C TRP A 209 -6.58 4.03 -11.26
N PHE A 210 -6.21 5.13 -11.91
CA PHE A 210 -4.89 5.31 -12.50
C PHE A 210 -3.84 5.49 -11.41
N GLN A 211 -4.15 6.28 -10.39
CA GLN A 211 -3.28 6.45 -9.22
C GLN A 211 -3.03 5.13 -8.50
N HIS A 212 -4.08 4.35 -8.23
CA HIS A 212 -3.94 3.02 -7.63
C HIS A 212 -3.19 2.03 -8.53
N SER A 213 -3.45 2.05 -9.84
CA SER A 213 -2.73 1.21 -10.80
C SER A 213 -1.24 1.51 -10.79
N TYR A 214 -0.86 2.79 -10.88
CA TYR A 214 0.53 3.22 -10.84
C TYR A 214 1.20 2.83 -9.52
N LEU A 215 0.55 3.12 -8.40
CA LEU A 215 1.09 2.84 -7.07
C LEU A 215 1.32 1.35 -6.83
N VAL A 216 0.39 0.49 -7.24
CA VAL A 216 0.54 -0.97 -7.13
C VAL A 216 1.67 -1.47 -8.03
N VAL A 217 1.78 -0.97 -9.26
CA VAL A 217 2.91 -1.33 -10.14
C VAL A 217 4.24 -0.92 -9.51
N VAL A 218 4.35 0.30 -8.97
CA VAL A 218 5.56 0.77 -8.27
C VAL A 218 5.88 -0.12 -7.06
N ALA A 219 4.88 -0.45 -6.24
CA ALA A 219 5.07 -1.33 -5.08
C ALA A 219 5.57 -2.72 -5.50
N LYS A 220 4.98 -3.34 -6.53
CA LYS A 220 5.43 -4.64 -7.06
C LYS A 220 6.85 -4.56 -7.64
N CYS A 221 7.18 -3.48 -8.34
CA CYS A 221 8.55 -3.24 -8.82
C CYS A 221 9.54 -3.10 -7.64
N ALA A 222 9.14 -2.43 -6.57
CA ALA A 222 9.95 -2.27 -5.36
C ALA A 222 10.21 -3.63 -4.70
N ALA A 223 9.19 -4.51 -4.62
CA ALA A 223 9.35 -5.88 -4.14
C ALA A 223 10.38 -6.68 -4.96
N LEU A 224 10.35 -6.54 -6.28
CA LEU A 224 11.28 -7.22 -7.19
C LEU A 224 12.72 -6.74 -6.96
N ALA A 225 12.89 -5.42 -6.84
CA ALA A 225 14.19 -4.78 -6.60
C ALA A 225 14.79 -5.16 -5.23
N VAL A 226 13.97 -5.24 -4.17
CA VAL A 226 14.42 -5.72 -2.84
C VAL A 226 14.95 -7.14 -2.90
N MET A 227 14.25 -8.00 -3.65
CA MET A 227 14.63 -9.40 -3.84
C MET A 227 15.83 -9.59 -4.76
N ASN A 228 16.24 -8.55 -5.50
CA ASN A 228 17.28 -8.62 -6.53
C ASN A 228 17.00 -9.73 -7.57
N LEU A 229 15.72 -9.88 -7.95
CA LEU A 229 15.30 -10.81 -8.98
C LEU A 229 15.54 -10.19 -10.37
N MET A 230 16.08 -11.00 -11.27
CA MET A 230 16.42 -10.61 -12.65
C MET A 230 15.22 -10.71 -13.61
N GLU A 231 13.99 -10.57 -13.12
CA GLU A 231 12.78 -10.64 -13.95
C GLU A 231 12.58 -9.34 -14.73
N ASP A 232 12.40 -9.44 -16.04
CA ASP A 232 12.18 -8.30 -16.93
C ASP A 232 10.82 -8.35 -17.66
N ASP A 233 10.07 -9.44 -17.55
CA ASP A 233 8.70 -9.57 -18.06
C ASP A 233 7.68 -8.95 -17.08
N PRO A 234 6.98 -7.87 -17.48
CA PRO A 234 5.88 -7.29 -16.73
C PRO A 234 4.79 -8.28 -16.31
N ALA A 235 4.47 -9.27 -17.13
CA ALA A 235 3.39 -10.21 -16.85
C ALA A 235 3.77 -11.16 -15.70
N GLU A 236 5.02 -11.65 -15.70
CA GLU A 236 5.56 -12.50 -14.63
C GLU A 236 5.71 -11.70 -13.32
N LEU A 237 6.14 -10.44 -13.41
CA LEU A 237 6.17 -9.51 -12.27
C LEU A 237 4.77 -9.30 -11.68
N LEU A 238 3.81 -8.82 -12.47
CA LEU A 238 2.50 -8.41 -11.95
C LEU A 238 1.65 -9.60 -11.49
N SER A 239 1.83 -10.78 -12.09
CA SER A 239 1.17 -12.02 -11.65
C SER A 239 1.81 -12.63 -10.40
N GLY A 240 3.02 -12.18 -10.03
CA GLY A 240 3.79 -12.70 -8.90
C GLY A 240 4.48 -14.04 -9.18
N ALA A 241 4.58 -14.46 -10.44
CA ALA A 241 5.20 -15.74 -10.80
C ALA A 241 6.67 -15.83 -10.41
N ALA A 242 7.45 -14.77 -10.71
CA ALA A 242 8.85 -14.68 -10.30
C ALA A 242 9.06 -14.81 -8.77
N PHE A 243 8.10 -14.34 -7.96
CA PHE A 243 8.17 -14.48 -6.50
C PHE A 243 7.85 -15.91 -6.05
N ARG A 244 6.86 -16.56 -6.68
CA ARG A 244 6.53 -17.96 -6.39
C ARG A 244 7.69 -18.88 -6.74
N GLU A 245 8.35 -18.67 -7.87
CA GLU A 245 9.56 -19.40 -8.25
C GLU A 245 10.70 -19.17 -7.25
N ALA A 246 10.85 -17.93 -6.78
CA ALA A 246 11.78 -17.62 -5.70
C ALA A 246 11.34 -18.18 -4.32
N GLY A 247 10.19 -18.85 -4.19
CA GLY A 247 9.68 -19.40 -2.94
C GLY A 247 9.08 -18.38 -1.98
N ILE A 248 8.52 -17.28 -2.50
CA ILE A 248 7.86 -16.22 -1.72
C ILE A 248 6.40 -16.11 -2.17
N GLY A 249 5.49 -16.59 -1.32
CA GLY A 249 4.05 -16.43 -1.47
C GLY A 249 3.54 -15.13 -0.87
N GLY A 250 2.41 -14.63 -1.38
CA GLY A 250 1.68 -13.50 -0.79
C GLY A 250 2.33 -12.12 -0.89
N ALA A 251 3.60 -12.01 -1.32
CA ALA A 251 4.26 -10.71 -1.51
C ALA A 251 3.69 -9.94 -2.72
N VAL A 252 3.62 -10.63 -3.86
CA VAL A 252 3.03 -10.14 -5.10
C VAL A 252 2.16 -11.25 -5.67
N GLU A 253 0.93 -10.90 -6.05
CA GLU A 253 -0.04 -11.81 -6.65
C GLU A 253 -0.77 -11.10 -7.81
N SER A 254 -1.36 -11.87 -8.71
CA SER A 254 -2.35 -11.35 -9.66
C SER A 254 -3.53 -10.74 -8.88
N ASP A 255 -3.92 -9.53 -9.28
CA ASP A 255 -4.89 -8.69 -8.59
C ASP A 255 -5.70 -7.84 -9.59
N PHE A 256 -6.25 -6.70 -9.16
CA PHE A 256 -7.04 -5.82 -10.02
C PHE A 256 -6.20 -5.06 -11.05
N PHE A 257 -4.90 -4.86 -10.79
CA PHE A 257 -4.02 -3.91 -11.47
C PHE A 257 -3.06 -4.57 -12.46
N ASP A 258 -3.15 -5.88 -12.68
CA ASP A 258 -2.45 -6.55 -13.78
C ASP A 258 -3.12 -6.32 -15.16
N TRP A 259 -4.23 -5.57 -15.22
CA TRP A 259 -4.91 -5.22 -16.48
C TRP A 259 -3.99 -4.52 -17.48
N LEU A 260 -2.92 -3.85 -17.00
CA LEU A 260 -1.94 -3.16 -17.84
C LEU A 260 -1.24 -4.13 -18.80
N VAL A 261 -0.99 -5.38 -18.40
CA VAL A 261 -0.24 -6.34 -19.24
C VAL A 261 -1.11 -7.04 -20.30
N ALA A 262 -2.39 -6.67 -20.37
CA ALA A 262 -3.33 -7.12 -21.40
C ALA A 262 -3.10 -6.49 -22.78
N ALA A 263 -2.17 -5.53 -22.88
CA ALA A 263 -1.70 -4.91 -24.12
C ALA A 263 -0.18 -4.66 -24.08
N GLU A 264 0.49 -4.68 -25.24
CA GLU A 264 1.96 -4.55 -25.31
C GLU A 264 2.47 -3.16 -24.91
N ASP A 265 1.73 -2.10 -25.25
CA ASP A 265 2.02 -0.73 -24.80
C ASP A 265 1.93 -0.59 -23.28
N GLY A 266 1.06 -1.36 -22.63
CA GLY A 266 1.00 -1.45 -21.17
C GLY A 266 2.14 -2.27 -20.57
N ARG A 267 2.61 -3.33 -21.24
CA ARG A 267 3.85 -4.04 -20.84
C ARG A 267 5.05 -3.11 -20.89
N GLU A 268 5.23 -2.36 -21.97
CA GLU A 268 6.32 -1.38 -22.08
C GLU A 268 6.28 -0.31 -20.99
N LEU A 269 5.07 0.16 -20.64
CA LEU A 269 4.87 1.10 -19.53
C LEU A 269 5.37 0.52 -18.20
N VAL A 270 5.05 -0.74 -17.90
CA VAL A 270 5.51 -1.42 -16.68
C VAL A 270 7.03 -1.61 -16.70
N ARG A 271 7.63 -2.02 -17.83
CA ARG A 271 9.10 -2.15 -17.96
C ARG A 271 9.83 -0.84 -17.63
N ARG A 272 9.27 0.29 -18.02
CA ARG A 272 9.82 1.63 -17.69
C ARG A 272 9.79 1.90 -16.20
N VAL A 273 8.65 1.64 -15.55
CA VAL A 273 8.52 1.79 -14.09
C VAL A 273 9.49 0.84 -13.38
N MET A 274 9.63 -0.41 -13.83
CA MET A 274 10.59 -1.38 -13.29
C MET A 274 12.03 -0.85 -13.35
N LYS A 275 12.48 -0.38 -14.52
CA LYS A 275 13.83 0.19 -14.70
C LYS A 275 14.07 1.38 -13.77
N HIS A 276 13.07 2.25 -13.63
CA HIS A 276 13.19 3.42 -12.78
C HIS A 276 13.23 3.05 -11.28
N VAL A 277 12.36 2.16 -10.81
CA VAL A 277 12.31 1.72 -9.40
C VAL A 277 13.59 0.96 -9.01
N ARG A 278 14.21 0.21 -9.93
CA ARG A 278 15.49 -0.48 -9.69
C ARG A 278 16.67 0.44 -9.35
N ARG A 279 16.58 1.74 -9.66
CA ARG A 279 17.60 2.72 -9.28
C ARG A 279 17.66 2.89 -7.76
N PHE A 280 16.56 2.67 -7.03
CA PHE A 280 16.51 2.85 -5.58
C PHE A 280 17.25 1.74 -4.83
N ARG A 281 18.10 2.11 -3.86
CA ARG A 281 18.78 1.18 -2.95
C ARG A 281 17.83 0.65 -1.86
N LEU A 282 16.75 -0.02 -2.25
CA LEU A 282 15.65 -0.40 -1.35
C LEU A 282 16.05 -1.34 -0.21
N LYS A 283 17.21 -2.00 -0.29
CA LYS A 283 17.78 -2.79 0.82
C LYS A 283 18.21 -1.92 2.02
N GLU A 284 18.45 -0.63 1.80
CA GLU A 284 18.86 0.34 2.82
C GLU A 284 17.66 1.02 3.52
N VAL A 285 16.42 0.66 3.16
CA VAL A 285 15.20 1.24 3.73
C VAL A 285 15.12 1.01 5.24
N ARG A 286 14.88 2.09 5.97
CA ARG A 286 14.71 2.09 7.44
C ARG A 286 13.28 2.41 7.89
N THR A 287 12.40 2.82 6.97
CA THR A 287 11.05 3.31 7.26
C THR A 287 10.08 2.91 6.16
N ASP A 288 8.78 3.07 6.39
CA ASP A 288 7.75 2.85 5.37
C ASP A 288 7.77 3.97 4.31
N VAL A 289 8.46 3.73 3.19
CA VAL A 289 8.60 4.69 2.07
C VAL A 289 7.41 4.69 1.11
N LEU A 290 6.69 3.57 1.02
CA LEU A 290 5.55 3.43 0.12
C LEU A 290 4.32 4.16 0.65
N LYS A 291 4.17 4.28 1.97
CA LYS A 291 3.22 5.20 2.61
C LYS A 291 3.36 6.62 2.08
N VAL A 292 4.59 7.12 2.01
CA VAL A 292 4.85 8.53 1.62
C VAL A 292 4.46 8.73 0.16
N LEU A 293 4.75 7.73 -0.69
CA LEU A 293 4.28 7.72 -2.07
C LEU A 293 2.75 7.68 -2.16
N TYR A 294 2.08 6.82 -1.38
CA TYR A 294 0.61 6.77 -1.31
C TYR A 294 0.03 8.15 -0.95
N GLU A 295 0.54 8.79 0.10
CA GLU A 295 0.04 10.09 0.55
C GLU A 295 0.36 11.25 -0.38
N SER A 296 1.39 11.10 -1.22
CA SER A 296 1.72 12.05 -2.29
C SER A 296 0.75 11.91 -3.47
N LEU A 297 0.33 10.69 -3.81
CA LEU A 297 -0.54 10.41 -4.95
C LEU A 297 -2.03 10.63 -4.64
N ILE A 298 -2.47 10.25 -3.44
CA ILE A 298 -3.89 10.22 -3.05
C ILE A 298 -4.24 11.44 -2.18
N ASP A 299 -5.24 12.20 -2.62
CA ASP A 299 -5.59 13.47 -2.00
C ASP A 299 -6.18 13.29 -0.59
N ARG A 300 -5.99 14.30 0.26
CA ARG A 300 -6.37 14.22 1.68
C ARG A 300 -7.87 14.01 1.90
N GLU A 301 -8.72 14.56 1.03
CA GLU A 301 -10.18 14.39 1.12
C GLU A 301 -10.61 12.94 0.85
N GLU A 302 -9.94 12.26 -0.08
CA GLU A 302 -10.18 10.86 -0.37
C GLU A 302 -9.81 10.00 0.84
N ARG A 303 -8.66 10.27 1.46
CA ARG A 303 -8.21 9.58 2.70
C ARG A 303 -9.06 9.91 3.92
N HIS A 304 -9.54 11.15 4.06
CA HIS A 304 -10.33 11.58 5.22
C HIS A 304 -11.69 10.86 5.30
N GLY A 305 -12.32 10.59 4.15
CA GLY A 305 -13.58 9.83 4.09
C GLY A 305 -13.47 8.41 4.67
N LEU A 306 -12.24 7.88 4.76
CA LEU A 306 -11.93 6.56 5.31
C LEU A 306 -11.56 6.56 6.79
N GLY A 307 -11.31 7.73 7.36
CA GLY A 307 -10.58 7.80 8.62
C GLY A 307 -9.16 7.21 8.51
N GLU A 308 -8.57 7.18 7.30
CA GLU A 308 -7.21 6.70 7.06
C GLU A 308 -6.21 7.76 7.52
N TYR A 309 -5.72 7.58 8.74
CA TYR A 309 -4.63 8.36 9.30
C TYR A 309 -3.39 7.46 9.39
N TYR A 310 -2.45 7.63 8.47
CA TYR A 310 -1.23 6.83 8.51
C TYR A 310 -0.34 7.20 9.68
N THR A 311 0.00 6.22 10.51
CA THR A 311 0.79 6.40 11.73
C THR A 311 2.21 6.89 11.41
N PRO A 312 2.72 7.94 12.06
CA PRO A 312 4.11 8.36 11.95
C PRO A 312 5.08 7.24 12.33
N ASN A 313 6.18 7.10 11.58
CA ASN A 313 7.17 6.03 11.79
C ASN A 313 7.71 5.98 13.24
N TRP A 314 8.08 7.13 13.82
CA TRP A 314 8.59 7.19 15.20
C TRP A 314 7.57 6.69 16.24
N LEU A 315 6.28 6.96 16.03
CA LEU A 315 5.23 6.57 16.97
C LEU A 315 5.00 5.07 16.90
N ALA A 316 4.94 4.51 15.69
CA ALA A 316 4.82 3.08 15.47
C ALA A 316 6.01 2.31 16.07
N ALA A 317 7.24 2.76 15.81
CA ALA A 317 8.46 2.18 16.39
C ALA A 317 8.42 2.16 17.93
N LYS A 318 8.06 3.31 18.54
CA LYS A 318 7.97 3.45 19.99
C LYS A 318 6.89 2.55 20.61
N MET A 319 5.72 2.45 19.96
CA MET A 319 4.65 1.56 20.40
C MET A 319 5.03 0.08 20.28
N VAL A 320 5.63 -0.34 19.17
CA VAL A 320 6.12 -1.72 18.99
C VAL A 320 7.12 -2.07 20.08
N ARG A 321 8.12 -1.22 20.33
CA ARG A 321 9.11 -1.43 21.40
C ARG A 321 8.46 -1.56 22.77
N ARG A 322 7.39 -0.81 23.03
CA ARG A 322 6.66 -0.85 24.31
C ARG A 322 5.79 -2.10 24.49
N LEU A 323 5.14 -2.57 23.42
CA LEU A 323 4.12 -3.62 23.43
C LEU A 323 4.68 -5.03 23.13
N VAL A 324 5.80 -5.12 22.43
CA VAL A 324 6.41 -6.38 21.96
C VAL A 324 7.76 -6.57 22.65
N ASP A 325 7.70 -7.01 23.91
CA ASP A 325 8.90 -7.20 24.76
C ASP A 325 9.58 -8.57 24.58
N ARG A 326 8.88 -9.55 24.02
CA ARG A 326 9.40 -10.91 23.73
C ARG A 326 9.05 -11.29 22.29
N PRO A 327 9.64 -10.63 21.28
CA PRO A 327 9.20 -10.78 19.89
C PRO A 327 9.39 -12.21 19.36
N LEU A 328 10.36 -12.98 19.87
CA LEU A 328 10.56 -14.39 19.49
C LEU A 328 9.47 -15.34 20.01
N GLU A 329 8.67 -14.91 20.99
CA GLU A 329 7.60 -15.73 21.60
C GLU A 329 6.19 -15.17 21.30
N GLN A 330 6.11 -13.89 20.95
CA GLN A 330 4.85 -13.16 20.85
C GLN A 330 4.39 -13.06 19.41
N ARG A 331 3.17 -13.53 19.17
CA ARG A 331 2.45 -13.25 17.92
C ARG A 331 1.85 -11.85 17.96
N VAL A 332 2.20 -11.03 16.98
CA VAL A 332 1.78 -9.64 16.80
C VAL A 332 0.82 -9.56 15.62
N LEU A 333 -0.36 -9.01 15.84
CA LEU A 333 -1.35 -8.77 14.80
C LEU A 333 -1.67 -7.29 14.69
N ASP A 334 -1.60 -6.75 13.47
CA ASP A 334 -2.22 -5.47 13.13
C ASP A 334 -3.52 -5.67 12.32
N PRO A 335 -4.70 -5.48 12.94
CA PRO A 335 -5.99 -5.72 12.30
C PRO A 335 -6.46 -4.60 11.35
N ALA A 336 -5.74 -3.48 11.26
CA ALA A 336 -6.00 -2.38 10.32
C ALA A 336 -4.66 -1.82 9.85
N CYS A 337 -3.89 -2.67 9.16
CA CYS A 337 -2.47 -2.44 9.00
C CYS A 337 -2.09 -1.32 8.03
N GLY A 338 -3.04 -0.83 7.23
CA GLY A 338 -2.80 0.23 6.24
C GLY A 338 -1.64 -0.13 5.32
N SER A 339 -0.62 0.73 5.27
CA SER A 339 0.61 0.54 4.48
C SER A 339 1.64 -0.38 5.15
N GLY A 340 1.33 -0.92 6.33
CA GLY A 340 2.16 -1.88 7.05
C GLY A 340 3.22 -1.25 7.96
N THR A 341 3.07 0.01 8.38
CA THR A 341 4.08 0.70 9.23
C THR A 341 4.34 -0.04 10.56
N PHE A 342 3.30 -0.51 11.27
CA PHE A 342 3.50 -1.31 12.49
C PHE A 342 4.12 -2.67 12.18
N LEU A 343 3.73 -3.30 11.07
CA LEU A 343 4.29 -4.59 10.64
C LEU A 343 5.79 -4.47 10.35
N PHE A 344 6.21 -3.39 9.68
CA PHE A 344 7.62 -3.09 9.43
C PHE A 344 8.43 -3.09 10.73
N HIS A 345 8.00 -2.29 11.70
CA HIS A 345 8.69 -2.16 12.97
C HIS A 345 8.64 -3.44 13.81
N ALA A 346 7.52 -4.17 13.79
CA ALA A 346 7.40 -5.46 14.48
C ALA A 346 8.33 -6.53 13.88
N VAL A 347 8.44 -6.61 12.55
CA VAL A 347 9.40 -7.51 11.88
C VAL A 347 10.83 -7.11 12.20
N ARG A 348 11.18 -5.81 12.15
CA ARG A 348 12.53 -5.35 12.50
C ARG A 348 12.89 -5.67 13.95
N ARG A 349 11.97 -5.44 14.89
CA ARG A 349 12.14 -5.80 16.30
C ARG A 349 12.33 -7.31 16.49
N PHE A 350 11.63 -8.14 15.72
CA PHE A 350 11.84 -9.59 15.72
C PHE A 350 13.23 -9.96 15.23
N LEU A 351 13.70 -9.37 14.12
CA LEU A 351 15.00 -9.67 13.54
C LEU A 351 16.16 -9.23 14.44
N GLU A 352 16.03 -8.09 15.12
CA GLU A 352 16.99 -7.61 16.14
C GLU A 352 17.15 -8.65 17.26
N GLU A 353 16.05 -9.06 17.90
CA GLU A 353 16.09 -10.06 18.97
C GLU A 353 16.57 -11.43 18.46
N ALA A 354 16.19 -11.83 17.24
CA ALA A 354 16.64 -13.07 16.63
C ALA A 354 18.15 -13.08 16.38
N GLU A 355 18.74 -11.91 16.10
CA GLU A 355 20.19 -11.77 15.96
C GLU A 355 20.90 -11.86 17.31
N GLU A 356 20.40 -11.15 18.33
CA GLU A 356 20.92 -11.19 19.70
C GLU A 356 20.84 -12.60 20.31
N ALA A 357 19.75 -13.32 20.05
CA ALA A 357 19.53 -14.71 20.48
C ALA A 357 20.25 -15.76 19.61
N ALA A 358 21.04 -15.33 18.62
CA ALA A 358 21.76 -16.20 17.69
C ALA A 358 20.86 -17.22 16.95
N LEU A 359 19.62 -16.86 16.63
CA LEU A 359 18.74 -17.67 15.79
C LEU A 359 19.41 -17.82 14.40
N PRO A 360 19.48 -19.04 13.83
CA PRO A 360 20.06 -19.27 12.51
C PRO A 360 19.45 -18.35 11.45
N ARG A 361 20.30 -17.70 10.65
CA ARG A 361 19.90 -16.63 9.73
C ARG A 361 18.85 -17.11 8.70
N GLU A 362 18.92 -18.38 8.36
CA GLU A 362 18.09 -19.09 7.38
C GLU A 362 16.65 -19.26 7.87
N LEU A 363 16.44 -19.28 9.19
CA LEU A 363 15.13 -19.42 9.84
C LEU A 363 14.46 -18.08 10.14
N ARG A 364 15.23 -16.99 10.24
CA ARG A 364 14.72 -15.68 10.70
C ARG A 364 13.55 -15.16 9.88
N ALA A 365 13.59 -15.31 8.55
CA ALA A 365 12.50 -14.88 7.69
C ALA A 365 11.22 -15.71 7.91
N LEU A 366 11.37 -17.04 8.01
CA LEU A 366 10.25 -17.94 8.26
C LEU A 366 9.61 -17.67 9.62
N GLU A 367 10.42 -17.56 10.67
CA GLU A 367 9.92 -17.32 12.01
C GLU A 367 9.27 -15.94 12.14
N ALA A 368 9.81 -14.89 11.50
CA ALA A 368 9.17 -13.58 11.45
C ALA A 368 7.75 -13.68 10.83
N THR A 369 7.60 -14.40 9.71
CA THR A 369 6.28 -14.62 9.06
C THR A 369 5.30 -15.45 9.89
N ARG A 370 5.77 -16.21 10.90
CA ARG A 370 4.92 -16.94 11.85
C ARG A 370 4.48 -16.09 13.05
N HIS A 371 5.21 -15.00 13.33
CA HIS A 371 5.00 -14.17 14.50
C HIS A 371 4.31 -12.84 14.19
N VAL A 372 4.53 -12.25 13.02
CA VAL A 372 3.97 -10.92 12.69
C VAL A 372 3.02 -11.05 11.52
N ALA A 373 1.75 -10.68 11.70
CA ALA A 373 0.73 -10.69 10.65
C ALA A 373 -0.10 -9.40 10.65
N GLY A 374 -0.78 -9.13 9.53
CA GLY A 374 -1.71 -8.01 9.46
C GLY A 374 -2.87 -8.25 8.50
N MET A 375 -3.90 -7.42 8.62
CA MET A 375 -5.00 -7.36 7.68
C MET A 375 -5.48 -5.93 7.50
N ASP A 376 -6.04 -5.66 6.32
CA ASP A 376 -6.70 -4.40 6.04
C ASP A 376 -7.85 -4.63 5.04
N ILE A 377 -8.88 -3.78 5.09
CA ILE A 377 -10.03 -3.85 4.19
C ILE A 377 -9.73 -3.17 2.84
N HIS A 378 -8.72 -2.29 2.77
CA HIS A 378 -8.35 -1.58 1.55
C HIS A 378 -7.39 -2.41 0.67
N PRO A 379 -7.77 -2.80 -0.57
CA PRO A 379 -6.96 -3.68 -1.42
C PRO A 379 -5.57 -3.12 -1.77
N VAL A 380 -5.46 -1.83 -2.07
CA VAL A 380 -4.17 -1.17 -2.34
C VAL A 380 -3.27 -1.11 -1.11
N ALA A 381 -3.83 -0.78 0.07
CA ALA A 381 -3.08 -0.73 1.32
C ALA A 381 -2.46 -2.10 1.65
N VAL A 382 -3.21 -3.19 1.48
CA VAL A 382 -2.70 -4.56 1.66
C VAL A 382 -1.51 -4.88 0.75
N ILE A 383 -1.58 -4.51 -0.53
CA ILE A 383 -0.47 -4.71 -1.46
C ILE A 383 0.76 -3.93 -0.99
N ILE A 384 0.58 -2.67 -0.59
CA ILE A 384 1.66 -1.85 -0.05
C ILE A 384 2.24 -2.48 1.21
N ALA A 385 1.40 -2.91 2.16
CA ALA A 385 1.82 -3.55 3.40
C ALA A 385 2.59 -4.85 3.16
N ARG A 386 2.24 -5.65 2.14
CA ARG A 386 3.00 -6.84 1.74
C ARG A 386 4.41 -6.48 1.30
N VAL A 387 4.56 -5.43 0.50
CA VAL A 387 5.87 -4.94 0.05
C VAL A 387 6.66 -4.30 1.19
N THR A 388 6.01 -3.52 2.04
CA THR A 388 6.59 -2.96 3.27
C THR A 388 7.09 -4.06 4.21
N TYR A 389 6.34 -5.16 4.34
CA TYR A 389 6.77 -6.36 5.08
C TYR A 389 8.03 -6.98 4.45
N LEU A 390 8.04 -7.12 3.12
CA LEU A 390 9.21 -7.65 2.39
C LEU A 390 10.45 -6.75 2.55
N LEU A 391 10.27 -5.43 2.48
CA LEU A 391 11.31 -4.45 2.79
C LEU A 391 11.85 -4.63 4.22
N ALA A 392 11.00 -4.95 5.19
CA ALA A 392 11.43 -5.23 6.56
C ALA A 392 12.25 -6.53 6.65
N LEU A 393 11.92 -7.55 5.87
CA LEU A 393 12.68 -8.81 5.80
C LEU A 393 13.99 -8.71 5.01
N GLY A 394 14.19 -7.65 4.22
CA GLY A 394 15.33 -7.44 3.33
C GLY A 394 16.68 -8.05 3.76
N PRO A 395 17.18 -7.80 4.99
CA PRO A 395 18.49 -8.29 5.43
C PRO A 395 18.63 -9.82 5.53
N VAL A 396 17.52 -10.55 5.65
CA VAL A 396 17.52 -12.01 5.88
C VAL A 396 16.96 -12.81 4.70
N LEU A 397 16.34 -12.16 3.71
CA LEU A 397 15.69 -12.84 2.59
C LEU A 397 16.64 -13.72 1.77
N ALA A 398 17.87 -13.26 1.54
CA ALA A 398 18.87 -13.99 0.73
C ALA A 398 19.42 -15.26 1.43
N ALA A 399 19.30 -15.37 2.75
CA ALA A 399 19.81 -16.51 3.51
C ALA A 399 18.76 -17.64 3.68
N ARG A 400 17.52 -17.40 3.26
CA ARG A 400 16.40 -18.31 3.47
C ARG A 400 16.59 -19.63 2.72
N GLN A 401 16.26 -20.75 3.36
CA GLN A 401 16.30 -22.09 2.74
C GLN A 401 14.91 -22.69 2.46
N GLN A 402 13.86 -22.17 3.10
CA GLN A 402 12.48 -22.69 2.98
C GLN A 402 11.56 -21.64 2.38
N PRO A 403 10.51 -22.00 1.64
CA PRO A 403 9.53 -21.03 1.15
C PRO A 403 8.86 -20.28 2.32
N ILE A 404 8.51 -19.02 2.09
CA ILE A 404 7.75 -18.20 3.04
C ILE A 404 6.51 -17.63 2.39
N SER A 405 5.51 -17.28 3.20
CA SER A 405 4.32 -16.56 2.75
C SER A 405 4.18 -15.28 3.57
N ILE A 406 3.99 -14.14 2.91
CA ILE A 406 3.81 -12.85 3.58
C ILE A 406 2.41 -12.80 4.21
N PRO A 407 2.30 -12.73 5.55
CA PRO A 407 1.04 -12.91 6.27
C PRO A 407 0.24 -11.61 6.37
N VAL A 408 -0.07 -11.00 5.22
CA VAL A 408 -0.84 -9.75 5.12
C VAL A 408 -2.03 -9.93 4.18
N TYR A 409 -3.25 -9.69 4.68
CA TYR A 409 -4.48 -10.15 4.02
C TYR A 409 -5.52 -9.06 3.81
N LEU A 410 -6.21 -9.13 2.68
CA LEU A 410 -7.38 -8.29 2.37
C LEU A 410 -8.62 -8.82 3.09
N ALA A 411 -8.96 -8.21 4.23
CA ALA A 411 -10.03 -8.73 5.06
C ALA A 411 -10.67 -7.67 5.96
N ASP A 412 -11.94 -7.90 6.29
CA ASP A 412 -12.67 -7.11 7.28
C ASP A 412 -12.41 -7.66 8.70
N ALA A 413 -11.63 -6.92 9.48
CA ALA A 413 -11.30 -7.27 10.86
C ALA A 413 -12.51 -7.28 11.80
N LEU A 414 -13.60 -6.57 11.48
CA LEU A 414 -14.85 -6.61 12.23
C LEU A 414 -15.72 -7.83 11.90
N GLN A 415 -15.35 -8.58 10.86
CA GLN A 415 -16.05 -9.77 10.35
C GLN A 415 -17.53 -9.51 10.03
N LEU A 416 -17.86 -8.35 9.44
CA LEU A 416 -19.25 -7.98 9.11
C LEU A 416 -19.83 -8.81 7.95
N SER A 417 -18.98 -9.52 7.21
CA SER A 417 -19.37 -10.42 6.11
C SER A 417 -19.47 -11.89 6.51
N VAL A 418 -19.23 -12.22 7.79
CA VAL A 418 -19.36 -13.59 8.31
C VAL A 418 -20.76 -13.75 8.88
N GLU A 419 -21.55 -14.66 8.32
CA GLU A 419 -22.89 -14.99 8.83
C GLU A 419 -22.82 -16.22 9.77
N GLN A 420 -23.53 -16.13 10.91
CA GLN A 420 -23.74 -17.26 11.81
C GLN A 420 -24.97 -18.05 11.37
N MET A 421 -24.79 -19.33 11.07
CA MET A 421 -25.85 -20.29 10.81
C MET A 421 -26.02 -21.23 12.01
N PHE A 422 -27.17 -21.91 12.10
CA PHE A 422 -27.46 -22.90 13.15
C PHE A 422 -26.42 -24.03 13.25
N THR A 423 -25.68 -24.29 12.16
CA THR A 423 -24.69 -25.37 12.01
C THR A 423 -23.23 -24.92 11.94
N GLY A 424 -22.92 -23.62 12.10
CA GLY A 424 -21.55 -23.09 12.02
C GLY A 424 -21.45 -21.69 11.42
N ARG A 425 -20.24 -21.11 11.35
CA ARG A 425 -20.01 -19.87 10.57
C ARG A 425 -19.64 -20.22 9.13
N GLU A 426 -19.95 -19.32 8.21
CA GLU A 426 -19.61 -19.47 6.80
C GLU A 426 -19.08 -18.14 6.25
N LEU A 427 -18.03 -18.21 5.43
CA LEU A 427 -17.58 -17.06 4.65
C LEU A 427 -18.39 -17.00 3.36
N ARG A 428 -19.09 -15.88 3.15
CA ARG A 428 -19.87 -15.60 1.94
C ARG A 428 -19.21 -14.51 1.11
N ILE A 429 -19.00 -14.80 -0.16
CA ILE A 429 -18.43 -13.84 -1.12
C ILE A 429 -19.47 -13.59 -2.21
N THR A 430 -20.00 -12.37 -2.25
CA THR A 430 -20.98 -11.95 -3.26
C THR A 430 -20.29 -11.73 -4.60
N VAL A 431 -20.78 -12.39 -5.64
CA VAL A 431 -20.32 -12.20 -7.01
C VAL A 431 -21.28 -11.24 -7.72
N PRO A 432 -20.80 -10.10 -8.29
CA PRO A 432 -21.65 -9.17 -9.02
C PRO A 432 -22.36 -9.84 -10.19
N ALA A 433 -23.53 -9.34 -10.60
CA ALA A 433 -24.21 -9.84 -11.81
C ALA A 433 -23.41 -9.52 -13.09
N ALA A 434 -23.60 -10.33 -14.14
CA ALA A 434 -22.91 -10.18 -15.43
C ALA A 434 -23.32 -8.89 -16.17
N GLU A 435 -24.55 -8.41 -15.98
CA GLU A 435 -25.04 -7.15 -16.54
C GLU A 435 -25.31 -6.12 -15.42
N PRO A 436 -25.08 -4.82 -15.68
CA PRO A 436 -25.48 -3.77 -14.75
C PRO A 436 -27.00 -3.74 -14.68
N ASP A 437 -27.55 -4.18 -13.55
CA ASP A 437 -28.97 -3.98 -13.28
C ASP A 437 -29.23 -2.48 -13.18
N ASN A 438 -30.12 -1.95 -14.03
CA ASN A 438 -30.55 -0.54 -14.06
C ASN A 438 -31.44 -0.17 -12.84
N GLY A 439 -31.21 -0.83 -11.71
CA GLY A 439 -32.00 -0.74 -10.49
C GLY A 439 -31.22 -0.12 -9.33
N THR A 440 -31.97 0.55 -8.47
CA THR A 440 -31.51 1.27 -7.28
C THR A 440 -30.55 0.43 -6.41
N ALA A 441 -29.60 1.11 -5.75
CA ALA A 441 -28.53 0.53 -4.94
C ALA A 441 -28.97 -0.52 -3.89
N SER A 442 -30.25 -0.53 -3.51
CA SER A 442 -30.85 -1.51 -2.60
C SER A 442 -30.99 -2.93 -3.17
N ALA A 443 -30.89 -3.13 -4.49
CA ALA A 443 -30.95 -4.47 -5.11
C ALA A 443 -29.60 -5.20 -5.14
N ARG A 444 -28.48 -4.49 -4.93
CA ARG A 444 -27.11 -5.03 -5.07
C ARG A 444 -26.62 -5.86 -3.87
N LEU A 445 -27.33 -5.85 -2.74
CA LEU A 445 -26.92 -6.51 -1.50
C LEU A 445 -27.84 -7.68 -1.08
N GLY A 446 -28.87 -8.02 -1.88
CA GLY A 446 -29.87 -9.02 -1.51
C GLY A 446 -29.93 -10.30 -2.36
N ASN A 447 -29.62 -10.23 -3.66
CA ASN A 447 -29.94 -11.32 -4.61
C ASN A 447 -28.78 -11.76 -5.52
N GLY A 448 -27.53 -11.43 -5.19
CA GLY A 448 -26.36 -11.87 -5.96
C GLY A 448 -26.02 -13.35 -5.72
N GLN A 449 -25.52 -14.06 -6.74
CA GLN A 449 -24.97 -15.41 -6.58
C GLN A 449 -23.73 -15.35 -5.65
N GLN A 450 -23.58 -16.32 -4.74
CA GLN A 450 -22.56 -16.28 -3.68
C GLN A 450 -21.65 -17.50 -3.74
N LEU A 451 -20.34 -17.28 -3.58
CA LEU A 451 -19.39 -18.34 -3.25
C LEU A 451 -19.39 -18.53 -1.74
N ARG A 452 -19.40 -19.80 -1.32
CA ARG A 452 -19.68 -20.22 0.05
C ARG A 452 -18.56 -21.10 0.59
N PHE A 453 -17.89 -20.64 1.64
CA PHE A 453 -16.73 -21.32 2.18
C PHE A 453 -16.97 -21.69 3.65
N PRO A 454 -17.06 -23.00 3.97
CA PRO A 454 -17.34 -23.46 5.32
C PRO A 454 -16.18 -23.15 6.27
N GLU A 455 -16.52 -22.80 7.51
CA GLU A 455 -15.53 -22.39 8.52
C GLU A 455 -14.47 -23.45 8.81
N VAL A 456 -14.81 -24.75 8.73
CA VAL A 456 -13.86 -25.86 8.95
C VAL A 456 -12.65 -25.80 8.00
N TYR A 457 -12.83 -25.31 6.76
CA TYR A 457 -11.73 -25.05 5.84
C TYR A 457 -11.11 -23.67 6.08
N CYS A 458 -11.91 -22.64 6.35
CA CYS A 458 -11.39 -21.28 6.57
C CYS A 458 -10.50 -21.13 7.81
N ARG A 459 -10.68 -21.99 8.83
CA ARG A 459 -9.84 -22.03 10.04
C ARG A 459 -8.48 -22.70 9.82
N ASP A 460 -8.24 -23.33 8.67
CA ASP A 460 -6.95 -23.92 8.33
C ASP A 460 -6.43 -23.34 7.00
N PRO A 461 -5.52 -22.35 7.05
CA PRO A 461 -4.98 -21.71 5.85
C PRO A 461 -4.39 -22.66 4.81
N GLU A 462 -3.66 -23.69 5.25
CA GLU A 462 -2.98 -24.62 4.34
C GLU A 462 -3.98 -25.56 3.66
N LEU A 463 -4.95 -26.07 4.41
CA LEU A 463 -6.04 -26.87 3.85
C LEU A 463 -6.92 -26.04 2.90
N PHE A 464 -7.24 -24.79 3.28
CA PHE A 464 -8.01 -23.88 2.44
C PHE A 464 -7.32 -23.62 1.10
N ASP A 465 -6.01 -23.34 1.13
CA ASP A 465 -5.23 -23.07 -0.08
C ASP A 465 -5.19 -24.31 -1.00
N LYS A 466 -5.08 -25.52 -0.42
CA LYS A 466 -5.19 -26.79 -1.17
C LYS A 466 -6.58 -26.96 -1.79
N ALA A 467 -7.66 -26.63 -1.07
CA ALA A 467 -9.03 -26.71 -1.58
C ALA A 467 -9.26 -25.75 -2.76
N ILE A 468 -8.79 -24.50 -2.68
CA ILE A 468 -8.87 -23.52 -3.78
C ILE A 468 -8.05 -23.97 -4.99
N ALA A 469 -6.83 -24.48 -4.78
CA ALA A 469 -6.00 -25.02 -5.85
C ALA A 469 -6.67 -26.23 -6.54
N GLN A 470 -7.32 -27.10 -5.76
CA GLN A 470 -8.08 -28.22 -6.29
C GLN A 470 -9.32 -27.75 -7.06
N MET A 471 -10.05 -26.74 -6.60
CA MET A 471 -11.19 -26.17 -7.34
C MET A 471 -10.76 -25.66 -8.72
N ARG A 472 -9.63 -24.95 -8.79
CA ARG A 472 -9.06 -24.48 -10.05
C ARG A 472 -8.69 -25.64 -10.97
N THR A 473 -7.93 -26.61 -10.47
CA THR A 473 -7.48 -27.78 -11.24
C THR A 473 -8.66 -28.59 -11.76
N ALA A 474 -9.67 -28.80 -10.91
CA ALA A 474 -10.89 -29.52 -11.26
C ALA A 474 -11.68 -28.80 -12.35
N SER A 475 -11.82 -27.47 -12.24
CA SER A 475 -12.52 -26.65 -13.23
C SER A 475 -11.78 -26.64 -14.57
N GLU A 476 -10.45 -26.44 -14.57
CA GLU A 476 -9.60 -26.52 -15.78
C GLU A 476 -9.72 -27.87 -16.48
N SER A 477 -9.80 -28.96 -15.70
CA SER A 477 -9.92 -30.33 -16.20
C SER A 477 -11.34 -30.78 -16.48
N GLY A 478 -12.36 -29.94 -16.22
CA GLY A 478 -13.77 -30.26 -16.45
C GLY A 478 -14.35 -31.37 -15.56
N MET A 479 -13.87 -31.51 -14.32
CA MET A 479 -14.35 -32.53 -13.37
C MET A 479 -15.82 -32.31 -12.95
N SER A 480 -16.55 -33.40 -12.67
CA SER A 480 -17.89 -33.34 -12.05
C SER A 480 -17.80 -32.97 -10.56
N ARG A 481 -18.95 -32.61 -9.95
CA ARG A 481 -19.04 -32.32 -8.51
C ARG A 481 -18.55 -33.50 -7.67
N GLU A 482 -18.97 -34.72 -8.00
CA GLU A 482 -18.64 -35.94 -7.27
C GLU A 482 -17.14 -36.25 -7.37
N GLN A 483 -16.54 -36.02 -8.54
CA GLN A 483 -15.11 -36.17 -8.74
C GLN A 483 -14.31 -35.15 -7.92
N PHE A 484 -14.78 -33.90 -7.88
CA PHE A 484 -14.19 -32.85 -7.05
C PHE A 484 -14.29 -33.17 -5.55
N GLU A 485 -15.48 -33.54 -5.06
CA GLU A 485 -15.70 -33.90 -3.65
C GLU A 485 -14.84 -35.10 -3.22
N ALA A 486 -14.72 -36.12 -4.07
CA ALA A 486 -13.85 -37.28 -3.81
C ALA A 486 -12.36 -36.90 -3.75
N ALA A 487 -11.91 -36.00 -4.62
CA ALA A 487 -10.53 -35.49 -4.58
C ALA A 487 -10.28 -34.65 -3.32
N LEU A 488 -11.23 -33.79 -2.96
CA LEU A 488 -11.14 -32.94 -1.77
C LEU A 488 -11.12 -33.78 -0.48
N ARG A 489 -11.92 -34.84 -0.40
CA ARG A 489 -11.85 -35.82 0.71
C ARG A 489 -10.43 -36.34 0.90
N ARG A 490 -9.80 -36.83 -0.18
CA ARG A 490 -8.43 -37.37 -0.12
C ARG A 490 -7.42 -36.31 0.33
N ILE A 491 -7.56 -35.07 -0.14
CA ILE A 491 -6.71 -33.95 0.29
C ILE A 491 -6.85 -33.72 1.79
N THR A 492 -8.08 -33.73 2.31
CA THR A 492 -8.37 -33.53 3.74
C THR A 492 -7.81 -34.68 4.58
N GLU A 493 -7.99 -35.93 4.14
CA GLU A 493 -7.42 -37.10 4.81
C GLU A 493 -5.89 -37.05 4.86
N GLN A 494 -5.25 -36.67 3.75
CA GLN A 494 -3.80 -36.51 3.67
C GLN A 494 -3.28 -35.36 4.52
N HIS A 495 -4.02 -34.25 4.60
CA HIS A 495 -3.66 -33.08 5.39
C HIS A 495 -3.63 -33.44 6.89
N TYR A 496 -4.68 -34.08 7.40
CA TYR A 496 -4.79 -34.44 8.82
C TYR A 496 -4.16 -35.79 9.17
N ARG A 497 -3.80 -36.59 8.16
CA ARG A 497 -3.34 -37.98 8.31
C ARG A 497 -4.35 -38.84 9.10
N ALA A 498 -5.64 -38.61 8.84
CA ALA A 498 -6.77 -39.24 9.53
C ALA A 498 -8.00 -39.26 8.62
N ASP A 499 -8.99 -40.09 8.93
CA ASP A 499 -10.28 -40.07 8.26
C ASP A 499 -11.00 -38.73 8.50
N VAL A 500 -11.83 -38.32 7.53
CA VAL A 500 -12.59 -37.06 7.65
C VAL A 500 -13.63 -37.13 8.77
N THR A 501 -13.75 -36.04 9.53
CA THR A 501 -14.80 -35.89 10.55
C THR A 501 -16.16 -35.56 9.92
N GLU A 502 -17.26 -35.70 10.66
CA GLU A 502 -18.60 -35.31 10.19
C GLU A 502 -18.67 -33.82 9.78
N GLU A 503 -17.97 -32.95 10.50
CA GLU A 503 -17.86 -31.52 10.19
C GLU A 503 -17.12 -31.28 8.87
N GLN A 504 -15.98 -31.97 8.67
CA GLN A 504 -15.20 -31.88 7.43
C GLN A 504 -15.98 -32.46 6.24
N GLU A 505 -16.71 -33.53 6.46
CA GLU A 505 -17.58 -34.18 5.50
C GLU A 505 -18.72 -33.26 5.03
N ALA A 506 -19.36 -32.53 5.95
CA ALA A 506 -20.30 -31.47 5.61
C ALA A 506 -19.62 -30.36 4.82
N GLY A 507 -18.44 -29.90 5.25
CA GLY A 507 -17.67 -28.89 4.54
C GLY A 507 -17.27 -29.30 3.12
N ILE A 508 -16.99 -30.59 2.86
CA ILE A 508 -16.71 -31.11 1.51
C ILE A 508 -17.93 -30.93 0.60
N ARG A 509 -19.14 -31.26 1.11
CA ARG A 509 -20.39 -31.10 0.35
C ARG A 509 -20.69 -29.64 0.05
N ASP A 510 -20.49 -28.75 1.02
CA ASP A 510 -20.68 -27.30 0.84
C ASP A 510 -19.70 -26.75 -0.21
N LEU A 511 -18.44 -27.18 -0.17
CA LEU A 511 -17.44 -26.81 -1.17
C LEU A 511 -17.75 -27.41 -2.55
N GLY A 512 -18.42 -28.56 -2.63
CA GLY A 512 -18.92 -29.14 -3.88
C GLY A 512 -19.96 -28.24 -4.58
N GLU A 513 -20.85 -27.59 -3.81
CA GLU A 513 -21.79 -26.60 -4.36
C GLU A 513 -21.06 -25.34 -4.82
N THR A 514 -20.11 -24.86 -4.02
CA THR A 514 -19.28 -23.71 -4.37
C THR A 514 -18.43 -23.97 -5.62
N TYR A 515 -17.93 -25.19 -5.81
CA TYR A 515 -17.19 -25.59 -7.00
C TYR A 515 -18.02 -25.46 -8.27
N LEU A 516 -19.30 -25.86 -8.26
CA LEU A 516 -20.18 -25.72 -9.42
C LEU A 516 -20.32 -24.24 -9.84
N PHE A 517 -20.46 -23.36 -8.86
CA PHE A 517 -20.54 -21.92 -9.15
C PHE A 517 -19.18 -21.36 -9.60
N PHE A 518 -18.08 -21.80 -8.99
CA PHE A 518 -16.72 -21.44 -9.40
C PHE A 518 -16.44 -21.85 -10.86
N ASP A 519 -16.78 -23.07 -11.26
CA ASP A 519 -16.59 -23.55 -12.64
C ASP A 519 -17.45 -22.79 -13.65
N LYS A 520 -18.68 -22.43 -13.27
CA LYS A 520 -19.53 -21.56 -14.09
C LYS A 520 -18.85 -20.20 -14.34
N LEU A 521 -18.28 -19.58 -13.31
CA LEU A 521 -17.59 -18.30 -13.45
C LEU A 521 -16.37 -18.40 -14.37
N ARG A 522 -15.63 -19.51 -14.34
CA ARG A 522 -14.53 -19.77 -15.29
C ARG A 522 -15.03 -19.86 -16.73
N ARG A 523 -16.08 -20.64 -16.97
CA ARG A 523 -16.66 -20.78 -18.32
C ARG A 523 -17.20 -19.46 -18.88
N GLU A 524 -17.60 -18.53 -18.00
CA GLU A 524 -18.01 -17.16 -18.35
C GLU A 524 -16.83 -16.20 -18.56
N GLY A 525 -15.57 -16.62 -18.31
CA GLY A 525 -14.38 -15.76 -18.35
C GLY A 525 -14.31 -14.77 -17.19
N ARG A 526 -14.85 -15.15 -16.04
CA ARG A 526 -15.03 -14.29 -14.85
C ARG A 526 -14.34 -14.84 -13.62
N ASP A 527 -13.38 -15.75 -13.74
CA ASP A 527 -12.74 -16.48 -12.63
C ASP A 527 -11.44 -15.88 -12.10
N THR A 528 -10.91 -14.84 -12.76
CA THR A 528 -9.52 -14.39 -12.61
C THR A 528 -9.14 -13.87 -11.21
N ILE A 529 -10.12 -13.63 -10.33
CA ILE A 529 -9.91 -12.95 -9.03
C ILE A 529 -10.46 -13.72 -7.83
N TRP A 530 -11.34 -14.72 -8.00
CA TRP A 530 -12.05 -15.32 -6.86
C TRP A 530 -11.15 -16.13 -5.93
N ALA A 531 -10.14 -16.80 -6.49
CA ALA A 531 -9.14 -17.49 -5.68
C ALA A 531 -8.35 -16.49 -4.80
N TYR A 532 -8.11 -15.28 -5.29
CA TYR A 532 -7.49 -14.21 -4.51
C TYR A 532 -8.44 -13.71 -3.41
N VAL A 533 -9.70 -13.39 -3.75
CA VAL A 533 -10.68 -12.90 -2.76
C VAL A 533 -10.92 -13.95 -1.66
N ALA A 534 -11.13 -15.21 -2.02
CA ALA A 534 -11.43 -16.28 -1.08
C ALA A 534 -10.28 -16.53 -0.07
N ARG A 535 -9.03 -16.59 -0.56
CA ARG A 535 -7.86 -16.77 0.31
C ARG A 535 -7.66 -15.62 1.27
N ASN A 536 -7.93 -14.39 0.85
CA ASN A 536 -7.77 -13.22 1.70
C ASN A 536 -8.89 -13.09 2.75
N PHE A 537 -10.14 -13.33 2.35
CA PHE A 537 -11.30 -13.13 3.22
C PHE A 537 -11.46 -14.24 4.28
N SER A 538 -10.83 -15.41 4.11
CA SER A 538 -10.90 -16.49 5.10
C SER A 538 -10.02 -16.26 6.33
N ARG A 539 -8.99 -15.41 6.23
CA ARG A 539 -7.94 -15.28 7.25
C ARG A 539 -8.40 -14.68 8.59
N PRO A 540 -9.38 -13.77 8.67
CA PRO A 540 -9.99 -13.38 9.94
C PRO A 540 -10.56 -14.57 10.73
N LEU A 541 -11.14 -15.58 10.06
CA LEU A 541 -11.68 -16.76 10.73
C LEU A 541 -10.57 -17.60 11.36
N PHE A 542 -9.44 -17.76 10.66
CA PHE A 542 -8.24 -18.38 11.24
C PHE A 542 -7.72 -17.62 12.46
N PHE A 543 -7.53 -16.30 12.35
CA PHE A 543 -6.98 -15.51 13.46
C PHE A 543 -7.91 -15.41 14.67
N SER A 544 -9.21 -15.54 14.46
CA SER A 544 -10.24 -15.52 15.50
C SER A 544 -10.65 -16.89 16.03
N ALA A 545 -10.06 -17.97 15.51
CA ALA A 545 -10.26 -19.30 16.06
C ALA A 545 -9.83 -19.31 17.54
N PRO A 546 -10.65 -19.84 18.48
CA PRO A 546 -10.30 -19.86 19.90
C PRO A 546 -8.92 -20.50 20.14
N PRO A 547 -8.09 -19.95 21.04
CA PRO A 547 -8.34 -18.84 21.98
C PRO A 547 -8.01 -17.44 21.42
N GLY A 548 -7.91 -17.28 20.10
CA GLY A 548 -7.32 -16.12 19.42
C GLY A 548 -5.85 -16.38 19.06
N TRP A 549 -5.38 -15.75 17.99
CA TRP A 549 -4.03 -15.99 17.47
C TRP A 549 -2.95 -15.13 18.14
N ALA A 550 -3.24 -13.88 18.46
CA ALA A 550 -2.26 -12.86 18.83
C ALA A 550 -1.98 -12.80 20.34
N ASN A 551 -0.70 -12.65 20.70
CA ASN A 551 -0.28 -12.24 22.03
C ASN A 551 -0.32 -10.71 22.18
N VAL A 552 -0.13 -9.99 21.07
CA VAL A 552 -0.16 -8.53 21.00
C VAL A 552 -1.04 -8.11 19.81
N VAL A 553 -2.07 -7.32 20.08
CA VAL A 553 -2.84 -6.61 19.04
C VAL A 553 -2.40 -5.15 19.06
N ILE A 554 -1.92 -4.63 17.92
CA ILE A 554 -1.39 -3.27 17.79
C ILE A 554 -1.90 -2.62 16.51
N GLY A 555 -2.01 -1.30 16.44
CA GLY A 555 -2.32 -0.65 15.16
C GLY A 555 -2.81 0.78 15.28
N ASN A 556 -3.45 1.25 14.21
CA ASN A 556 -4.25 2.48 14.21
C ASN A 556 -5.63 2.21 13.56
N PRO A 557 -6.70 2.02 14.35
CA PRO A 557 -8.04 1.78 13.81
C PRO A 557 -8.57 3.00 13.03
N PRO A 558 -9.59 2.82 12.18
CA PRO A 558 -10.20 3.93 11.44
C PRO A 558 -10.90 4.92 12.38
N TRP A 559 -10.62 6.22 12.24
CA TRP A 559 -11.23 7.29 13.04
C TRP A 559 -12.41 7.90 12.29
N VAL A 560 -13.61 7.40 12.57
CA VAL A 560 -14.84 7.81 11.87
C VAL A 560 -15.95 8.03 12.89
N ALA A 561 -16.40 9.28 13.03
CA ALA A 561 -17.53 9.60 13.89
C ALA A 561 -18.86 9.13 13.25
N PHE A 562 -19.82 8.74 14.08
CA PHE A 562 -21.11 8.16 13.69
C PHE A 562 -21.85 9.00 12.63
N ARG A 563 -21.83 10.33 12.77
CA ARG A 563 -22.45 11.27 11.80
C ARG A 563 -21.83 11.23 10.39
N HIS A 564 -20.61 10.73 10.25
CA HIS A 564 -19.92 10.61 8.96
C HIS A 564 -20.06 9.20 8.36
N MET A 565 -20.63 8.25 9.10
CA MET A 565 -20.93 6.90 8.61
C MET A 565 -22.19 6.91 7.73
N LYS A 566 -22.24 6.03 6.73
CA LYS A 566 -23.44 5.78 5.92
C LYS A 566 -24.54 5.07 6.71
N PRO A 567 -25.82 5.15 6.29
CA PRO A 567 -26.95 4.53 6.99
C PRO A 567 -26.76 3.04 7.33
N ASP A 568 -26.27 2.23 6.38
CA ASP A 568 -26.05 0.80 6.61
C ASP A 568 -24.96 0.54 7.67
N LEU A 569 -23.87 1.31 7.60
CA LEU A 569 -22.79 1.25 8.59
C LEU A 569 -23.24 1.81 9.94
N GLN A 570 -24.05 2.87 9.97
CA GLN A 570 -24.63 3.42 11.20
C GLN A 570 -25.50 2.37 11.90
N LYS A 571 -26.34 1.66 11.16
CA LYS A 571 -27.18 0.58 11.70
C LYS A 571 -26.31 -0.52 12.33
N ARG A 572 -25.38 -1.07 11.56
CA ARG A 572 -24.46 -2.14 12.04
C ARG A 572 -23.59 -1.68 13.21
N PHE A 573 -23.03 -0.47 13.12
CA PHE A 573 -22.22 0.13 14.19
C PHE A 573 -23.02 0.21 15.48
N LYS A 574 -24.26 0.73 15.41
CA LYS A 574 -25.10 0.91 16.59
C LYS A 574 -25.45 -0.44 17.23
N GLU A 575 -25.89 -1.41 16.44
CA GLU A 575 -26.20 -2.77 16.91
C GLU A 575 -25.00 -3.42 17.64
N LEU A 576 -23.81 -3.35 17.03
CA LEU A 576 -22.58 -3.91 17.61
C LEU A 576 -22.12 -3.12 18.85
N ALA A 577 -22.15 -1.79 18.81
CA ALA A 577 -21.73 -0.94 19.92
C ALA A 577 -22.67 -1.06 21.14
N GLU A 578 -23.97 -1.27 20.91
CA GLU A 578 -24.93 -1.57 21.96
C GLU A 578 -24.69 -2.97 22.54
N THR A 579 -24.44 -3.96 21.69
CA THR A 579 -24.08 -5.34 22.10
C THR A 579 -22.82 -5.38 22.95
N GLU A 580 -21.79 -4.62 22.59
CA GLU A 580 -20.54 -4.54 23.37
C GLU A 580 -20.68 -3.66 24.64
N GLY A 581 -21.80 -2.95 24.77
CA GLY A 581 -22.06 -2.04 25.89
C GLY A 581 -21.26 -0.74 25.84
N ILE A 582 -20.78 -0.31 24.67
CA ILE A 582 -19.94 0.88 24.51
C ILE A 582 -20.66 2.08 23.90
N TYR A 583 -21.85 1.89 23.32
CA TYR A 583 -22.62 2.98 22.71
C TYR A 583 -23.06 4.03 23.74
N VAL A 584 -22.82 5.32 23.45
CA VAL A 584 -23.23 6.46 24.29
C VAL A 584 -24.36 7.24 23.60
N GLY A 585 -25.54 7.29 24.23
CA GLY A 585 -26.71 7.99 23.71
C GLY A 585 -26.75 9.50 24.02
N GLY A 586 -27.93 10.11 23.86
CA GLY A 586 -28.18 11.52 24.18
C GLY A 586 -27.36 12.49 23.32
N ARG A 587 -26.81 13.54 23.94
CA ARG A 587 -26.02 14.58 23.25
C ARG A 587 -24.77 14.06 22.52
N PHE A 588 -24.30 12.86 22.87
CA PHE A 588 -23.10 12.23 22.29
C PHE A 588 -23.39 11.21 21.18
N ALA A 589 -24.66 10.93 20.88
CA ALA A 589 -25.07 9.87 19.95
C ALA A 589 -24.36 9.98 18.58
N THR A 590 -24.33 11.18 18.00
CA THR A 590 -23.73 11.45 16.67
C THR A 590 -22.21 11.51 16.67
N GLN A 591 -21.58 11.44 17.86
CA GLN A 591 -20.14 11.59 18.04
C GLN A 591 -19.45 10.28 18.44
N ASN A 592 -20.20 9.19 18.71
CA ASN A 592 -19.61 7.85 18.85
C ASN A 592 -18.67 7.55 17.68
N ASP A 593 -17.56 6.87 17.94
CA ASP A 593 -16.48 6.70 16.97
C ASP A 593 -16.22 5.22 16.67
N LEU A 594 -15.99 4.91 15.39
CA LEU A 594 -15.63 3.55 14.94
C LEU A 594 -14.37 3.03 15.64
N ALA A 595 -13.41 3.89 15.96
CA ALA A 595 -12.16 3.51 16.61
C ALA A 595 -12.38 2.78 17.94
N ALA A 596 -13.40 3.19 18.72
CA ALA A 596 -13.75 2.52 19.97
C ALA A 596 -14.30 1.11 19.74
N LEU A 597 -15.27 0.98 18.83
CA LEU A 597 -15.87 -0.32 18.49
C LEU A 597 -14.83 -1.26 17.90
N PHE A 598 -14.02 -0.75 16.97
CA PHE A 598 -12.95 -1.51 16.33
C PHE A 598 -11.96 -2.05 17.35
N THR A 599 -11.52 -1.20 18.29
CA THR A 599 -10.60 -1.62 19.37
C THR A 599 -11.15 -2.79 20.16
N VAL A 600 -12.42 -2.70 20.59
CA VAL A 600 -13.06 -3.75 21.41
C VAL A 600 -13.23 -5.04 20.62
N ARG A 601 -13.74 -4.95 19.39
CA ARG A 601 -14.00 -6.12 18.53
C ARG A 601 -12.72 -6.82 18.10
N ALA A 602 -11.69 -6.07 17.73
CA ALA A 602 -10.38 -6.63 17.41
C ALA A 602 -9.76 -7.36 18.61
N ALA A 603 -9.88 -6.79 19.82
CA ALA A 603 -9.44 -7.45 21.04
C ALA A 603 -10.25 -8.72 21.34
N HIS A 604 -11.57 -8.70 21.14
CA HIS A 604 -12.42 -9.86 21.33
C HIS A 604 -12.02 -11.03 20.42
N PHE A 605 -11.87 -10.74 19.12
CA PHE A 605 -11.62 -11.76 18.12
C PHE A 605 -10.20 -12.31 18.16
N TYR A 606 -9.20 -11.44 18.25
CA TYR A 606 -7.84 -11.84 17.88
C TYR A 606 -6.88 -11.96 19.07
N LEU A 607 -7.19 -11.33 20.20
CA LEU A 607 -6.28 -11.26 21.34
C LEU A 607 -6.48 -12.44 22.30
N LYS A 608 -5.41 -13.19 22.55
CA LYS A 608 -5.40 -14.27 23.55
C LYS A 608 -5.72 -13.76 24.96
N PRO A 609 -6.28 -14.60 25.85
CA PRO A 609 -6.33 -14.30 27.28
C PRO A 609 -4.94 -13.90 27.82
N GLY A 610 -4.86 -12.80 28.58
CA GLY A 610 -3.60 -12.27 29.08
C GLY A 610 -2.74 -11.50 28.05
N GLY A 611 -3.16 -11.46 26.78
CA GLY A 611 -2.48 -10.72 25.72
C GLY A 611 -2.59 -9.20 25.89
N ARG A 612 -1.67 -8.45 25.25
CA ARG A 612 -1.63 -6.98 25.26
C ARG A 612 -2.31 -6.37 24.05
N ILE A 613 -2.87 -5.19 24.24
CA ILE A 613 -3.43 -4.36 23.19
C ILE A 613 -2.83 -2.96 23.25
N GLY A 614 -2.59 -2.36 22.09
CA GLY A 614 -2.20 -0.96 21.99
C GLY A 614 -2.65 -0.32 20.69
N PHE A 615 -3.52 0.69 20.77
CA PHE A 615 -4.01 1.41 19.59
C PHE A 615 -3.75 2.90 19.68
N VAL A 616 -3.43 3.50 18.53
CA VAL A 616 -3.51 4.96 18.35
C VAL A 616 -4.98 5.34 18.20
N LEU A 617 -5.43 6.37 18.91
CA LEU A 617 -6.83 6.81 18.95
C LEU A 617 -6.90 8.34 18.81
N PRO A 618 -8.05 8.91 18.43
CA PRO A 618 -8.25 10.35 18.57
C PRO A 618 -8.06 10.78 20.02
N MET A 619 -7.53 11.98 20.28
CA MET A 619 -7.40 12.53 21.65
C MET A 619 -8.73 12.54 22.42
N ALA A 620 -9.86 12.59 21.69
CA ALA A 620 -11.20 12.48 22.25
C ALA A 620 -11.42 11.20 23.07
N ALA A 621 -10.69 10.12 22.79
CA ALA A 621 -10.73 8.87 23.55
C ALA A 621 -10.40 9.06 25.03
N LEU A 622 -9.47 9.97 25.35
CA LEU A 622 -9.06 10.26 26.72
C LEU A 622 -9.99 11.27 27.41
N THR A 623 -10.60 12.19 26.67
CA THR A 623 -11.19 13.42 27.23
C THR A 623 -12.70 13.55 27.08
N ARG A 624 -13.31 12.97 26.04
CA ARG A 624 -14.70 13.30 25.64
C ARG A 624 -15.72 12.23 26.05
N GLY A 625 -16.98 12.65 26.19
CA GLY A 625 -18.06 11.82 26.73
C GLY A 625 -18.46 10.63 25.85
N GLN A 626 -18.33 10.74 24.52
CA GLN A 626 -18.63 9.63 23.60
C GLN A 626 -17.74 8.38 23.82
N PHE A 627 -16.60 8.53 24.50
CA PHE A 627 -15.68 7.44 24.83
C PHE A 627 -15.78 7.01 26.31
N GLU A 628 -16.75 7.50 27.07
CA GLU A 628 -16.87 7.22 28.51
C GLU A 628 -16.96 5.72 28.80
N LYS A 629 -17.86 5.00 28.12
CA LYS A 629 -18.01 3.56 28.28
C LYS A 629 -16.79 2.80 27.76
N PHE A 630 -16.18 3.26 26.67
CA PHE A 630 -14.92 2.73 26.15
C PHE A 630 -13.80 2.80 27.20
N ARG A 631 -13.63 3.94 27.88
CA ARG A 631 -12.58 4.14 28.89
C ARG A 631 -12.69 3.21 30.09
N SER A 632 -13.85 2.62 30.36
CA SER A 632 -14.05 1.71 31.50
C SER A 632 -13.27 0.40 31.39
N GLY A 633 -12.95 -0.05 30.17
CA GLY A 633 -12.37 -1.37 29.92
C GLY A 633 -13.34 -2.54 30.13
N ASN A 634 -14.61 -2.27 30.46
CA ASN A 634 -15.61 -3.26 30.80
C ASN A 634 -16.60 -3.47 29.64
N TYR A 635 -16.31 -4.42 28.74
CA TYR A 635 -17.13 -4.71 27.56
C TYR A 635 -17.84 -6.06 27.71
N GLN A 636 -18.94 -6.29 26.99
CA GLN A 636 -19.68 -7.54 27.13
C GLN A 636 -18.85 -8.75 26.70
N SER A 637 -18.13 -8.63 25.59
CA SER A 637 -17.37 -9.74 25.00
C SER A 637 -15.99 -9.99 25.62
N LEU A 638 -15.39 -8.98 26.28
CA LEU A 638 -14.14 -9.11 27.03
C LEU A 638 -13.95 -7.99 28.06
N LYS A 639 -13.00 -8.17 28.97
CA LYS A 639 -12.50 -7.10 29.84
C LYS A 639 -11.05 -6.74 29.50
N ILE A 640 -10.76 -5.44 29.52
CA ILE A 640 -9.42 -4.89 29.35
C ILE A 640 -9.05 -4.16 30.63
N ALA A 641 -7.87 -4.49 31.16
CA ALA A 641 -7.21 -3.66 32.15
C ALA A 641 -6.32 -2.66 31.41
N TRP A 642 -6.74 -1.40 31.33
CA TRP A 642 -5.90 -0.35 30.77
C TRP A 642 -4.73 -0.05 31.71
N GLU A 643 -3.51 -0.13 31.17
CA GLU A 643 -2.26 -0.04 31.92
C GLU A 643 -1.62 1.34 31.77
N GLU A 644 -1.68 1.91 30.56
CA GLU A 644 -0.97 3.14 30.20
C GLU A 644 -1.72 3.89 29.10
N ALA A 645 -1.60 5.22 29.10
CA ALA A 645 -2.07 6.05 28.00
C ALA A 645 -1.10 7.19 27.70
N TRP A 646 -0.91 7.47 26.42
CA TRP A 646 -0.07 8.57 25.92
C TRP A 646 -0.94 9.66 25.33
N ALA A 647 -0.62 10.92 25.63
CA ALA A 647 -1.33 12.09 25.10
C ALA A 647 -0.38 12.90 24.21
N MET A 648 -0.79 13.13 22.96
CA MET A 648 -0.10 13.99 22.00
C MET A 648 -1.09 15.05 21.50
N ASP A 649 -1.10 16.20 22.17
CA ASP A 649 -1.96 17.34 21.83
C ASP A 649 -1.35 18.20 20.71
N GLU A 650 -1.89 19.40 20.47
CA GLU A 650 -1.40 20.34 19.45
C GLU A 650 0.07 20.77 19.67
N LYS A 651 0.66 20.49 20.83
CA LYS A 651 2.07 20.77 21.12
C LYS A 651 3.01 19.76 20.49
N VAL A 652 2.52 18.71 19.84
CA VAL A 652 3.32 17.78 19.04
C VAL A 652 3.03 18.03 17.57
N ALA A 653 3.98 18.64 16.85
CA ALA A 653 3.80 18.98 15.45
C ALA A 653 5.08 18.76 14.63
N PRO A 654 4.97 18.29 13.38
CA PRO A 654 3.80 17.66 12.76
C PRO A 654 3.53 16.23 13.30
N LEU A 655 2.25 15.84 13.44
CA LEU A 655 1.82 14.52 13.91
C LEU A 655 0.68 13.93 13.04
N PHE A 656 -0.56 14.27 13.37
CA PHE A 656 -1.77 13.92 12.63
C PHE A 656 -2.54 15.22 12.36
N PRO A 657 -3.49 15.22 11.42
CA PRO A 657 -4.44 16.32 11.24
C PRO A 657 -5.19 16.77 12.49
N VAL A 658 -5.35 15.88 13.47
CA VAL A 658 -6.02 16.11 14.74
C VAL A 658 -5.18 15.53 15.88
N PRO A 659 -5.26 16.08 17.10
CA PRO A 659 -4.61 15.50 18.28
C PRO A 659 -4.90 14.02 18.47
N ALA A 660 -3.91 13.28 18.96
CA ALA A 660 -3.97 11.83 19.09
C ALA A 660 -3.58 11.34 20.49
N ALA A 661 -3.98 10.12 20.78
CA ALA A 661 -3.65 9.41 22.00
C ALA A 661 -3.19 7.99 21.65
N VAL A 662 -2.52 7.34 22.58
CA VAL A 662 -2.31 5.88 22.57
C VAL A 662 -2.91 5.31 23.84
N ALA A 663 -3.66 4.22 23.73
CA ALA A 663 -4.16 3.46 24.88
C ALA A 663 -3.56 2.06 24.87
N ILE A 664 -2.90 1.67 25.96
CA ILE A 664 -2.25 0.36 26.13
C ILE A 664 -2.91 -0.37 27.29
N GLY A 665 -3.23 -1.64 27.08
CA GLY A 665 -3.86 -2.47 28.11
C GLY A 665 -3.64 -3.95 27.88
N ARG A 666 -4.28 -4.75 28.73
CA ARG A 666 -4.18 -6.21 28.71
C ARG A 666 -5.56 -6.85 28.87
N ARG A 667 -5.82 -7.90 28.10
CA ARG A 667 -7.03 -8.73 28.29
C ARG A 667 -6.94 -9.45 29.63
N GLN A 668 -7.89 -9.18 30.51
CA GLN A 668 -7.90 -9.68 31.89
C GLN A 668 -9.31 -10.15 32.27
N ALA A 669 -9.44 -10.83 33.41
CA ALA A 669 -10.76 -11.18 33.96
C ALA A 669 -11.47 -9.96 34.57
N GLN A 670 -10.71 -9.01 35.10
CA GLN A 670 -11.22 -7.76 35.69
C GLN A 670 -10.85 -6.57 34.80
N ALA A 671 -11.82 -5.70 34.57
CA ALA A 671 -11.59 -4.45 33.85
C ALA A 671 -10.87 -3.43 34.74
N ARG A 672 -10.04 -2.59 34.12
CA ARG A 672 -9.47 -1.40 34.77
C ARG A 672 -9.63 -0.22 33.81
N PRO A 673 -10.17 0.92 34.27
CA PRO A 673 -10.36 2.08 33.42
C PRO A 673 -9.04 2.68 32.96
N ILE A 674 -9.06 3.43 31.85
CA ILE A 674 -7.91 4.22 31.39
C ILE A 674 -7.37 5.07 32.56
N PRO A 675 -6.05 5.07 32.82
CA PRO A 675 -5.46 5.85 33.90
C PRO A 675 -5.82 7.34 33.81
N ALA A 676 -6.18 7.95 34.95
CA ALA A 676 -6.48 9.39 35.03
C ALA A 676 -5.24 10.29 34.79
N ARG A 677 -4.05 9.70 34.88
CA ARG A 677 -2.77 10.34 34.57
C ARG A 677 -2.12 9.64 33.39
N VAL A 678 -1.55 10.43 32.49
CA VAL A 678 -1.03 9.98 31.20
C VAL A 678 0.41 10.39 31.02
N ARG A 679 1.06 9.78 30.03
CA ARG A 679 2.36 10.20 29.53
C ARG A 679 2.13 11.24 28.42
N ALA A 680 2.45 12.50 28.66
CA ALA A 680 2.16 13.58 27.71
C ALA A 680 3.42 13.99 26.93
N ALA A 681 3.33 14.06 25.61
CA ALA A 681 4.39 14.55 24.73
C ALA A 681 4.21 16.03 24.38
N SER A 682 5.31 16.75 24.21
CA SER A 682 5.33 18.08 23.57
C SER A 682 6.66 18.32 22.86
N GLY A 683 6.65 18.99 21.72
CA GLY A 683 7.83 19.33 20.94
C GLY A 683 7.54 19.47 19.45
N SER A 684 8.49 20.03 18.72
CA SER A 684 8.39 20.20 17.27
C SER A 684 9.36 19.26 16.56
N LEU A 685 8.87 18.55 15.53
CA LEU A 685 9.66 17.65 14.70
C LEU A 685 10.01 18.32 13.36
N PRO A 686 11.19 18.03 12.79
CA PRO A 686 11.56 18.56 11.48
C PRO A 686 10.67 18.01 10.35
N LEU A 687 10.18 16.77 10.49
CA LEU A 687 9.23 16.14 9.59
C LEU A 687 8.33 15.16 10.37
N ARG A 688 7.15 14.88 9.82
CA ARG A 688 6.14 14.01 10.47
C ARG A 688 6.66 12.58 10.65
N ASP A 689 7.30 12.04 9.61
CA ASP A 689 7.85 10.69 9.58
C ASP A 689 9.34 10.64 9.95
N ALA A 690 9.75 11.46 10.93
CA ALA A 690 11.11 11.46 11.44
C ALA A 690 11.54 10.08 11.99
N PRO A 691 12.83 9.73 11.92
CA PRO A 691 13.39 8.60 12.66
C PRO A 691 13.10 8.71 14.15
N GLU A 692 12.96 7.58 14.85
CA GLU A 692 12.62 7.58 16.27
C GLU A 692 13.68 8.31 17.12
N GLU A 693 14.96 8.20 16.77
CA GLU A 693 16.05 8.88 17.49
C GLU A 693 15.96 10.41 17.34
N VAL A 694 15.45 10.90 16.22
CA VAL A 694 15.17 12.33 16.03
C VAL A 694 13.99 12.73 16.89
N ALA A 695 12.92 11.93 16.90
CA ALA A 695 11.76 12.19 17.74
C ALA A 695 12.11 12.19 19.24
N ASP A 696 12.98 11.29 19.70
CA ASP A 696 13.43 11.23 21.08
C ASP A 696 14.26 12.45 21.51
N ARG A 697 14.98 13.08 20.57
CA ARG A 697 15.69 14.35 20.84
C ARG A 697 14.78 15.56 20.83
N CYS A 698 13.74 15.55 19.98
CA CYS A 698 12.87 16.69 19.74
C CYS A 698 11.62 16.73 20.63
N LEU A 699 11.16 15.58 21.14
CA LEU A 699 9.96 15.47 21.96
C LEU A 699 10.31 15.28 23.43
N ALA A 700 9.78 16.16 24.27
CA ALA A 700 9.80 15.99 25.72
C ALA A 700 8.59 15.17 26.17
N TRP A 701 8.81 14.19 27.05
CA TRP A 701 7.77 13.37 27.63
C TRP A 701 7.62 13.67 29.13
N ARG A 702 6.42 14.08 29.54
CA ARG A 702 6.06 14.28 30.94
C ARG A 702 5.22 13.11 31.44
N GLU A 703 5.79 12.36 32.37
CA GLU A 703 5.07 11.31 33.08
C GLU A 703 4.01 11.89 34.03
N ASN A 704 2.96 11.10 34.32
CA ASN A 704 1.94 11.44 35.31
C ASN A 704 1.20 12.77 35.06
N ALA A 705 1.07 13.19 33.81
CA ALA A 705 0.33 14.39 33.42
C ALA A 705 -1.18 14.21 33.66
N ALA A 706 -1.86 15.25 34.14
CA ALA A 706 -3.32 15.27 34.14
C ALA A 706 -3.86 15.28 32.70
N ILE A 707 -4.96 14.56 32.47
CA ILE A 707 -5.70 14.65 31.21
C ILE A 707 -6.39 16.01 31.16
N THR A 708 -5.78 16.98 30.49
CA THR A 708 -6.43 18.27 30.21
C THR A 708 -7.40 18.09 29.05
N PRO A 709 -8.68 18.50 29.17
CA PRO A 709 -9.53 18.70 28.02
C PRO A 709 -8.89 19.80 27.17
N GLY A 710 -8.46 19.45 25.95
CA GLY A 710 -8.11 20.42 24.92
C GLY A 710 -9.32 21.22 24.47
#